data_AF-A0A9D8R6M9-F1
#
_entry.id   AF-A0A9D8R6M9-F1
#
_cell.length_a   1.000
_cell.length_b   1.000
_cell.length_c   1.000
_cell.angle_alpha   90.00
_cell.angle_beta   90.00
_cell.angle_gamma   90.00
#
_symmetry.space_group_name_H-M   'P 1'
#
loop_
_entity.id
_entity.type
_entity.pdbx_description
1 polymer ?
#
loop_
_entity_poly.entity_id
_entity_poly.type
_entity_poly.pdbx_seq_one_letter_code
_entity_poly.pdbx_strand_id
1 'polypeptide(L)'
;MKLKTILTISLAAILAAGVTSCEDMLRVDSKTVMFDYQNTLDDPTDTVYSVLGIIKKMQTIADRTIILGEIRGDLVAISDHASEDLRELYSYDFRSVGKANKYDQAVDYYSIINNCNFFLANVDTTFKRNQQHSIMKGEYITVLCYRAWAYLQLAQIYGEVPYFDINTPITSDNASSAEKVNIKQLAKLLLGDFQDEYITYLDKYSPNYGKLGGEDLGNGQKTTEHESKDLFIPIRIILGDLCLWAEDYAHAALYYHDFLAGDDRSYTTGQNCVTWLTNDYLFFGDDTYYSLFGKTGHITYIPMEADKYSGTVSELGNIFNSTSDNDYWYQLTRSRAATAISVRQNYCYHARKNPNNPYEFATYLDKEAEDIILRRGDLRLQSILETDYIEWDDEDGSTSNYGTEYQTLNKINSEKIWLYRKDVVYLRLAEALNRCGLPQSAFAILKEGLCEATVDSLSQGEKLRAKNIDGVDISQVYVYPRAKFTASKMGWYSVTIQMAGGSTQSAYVAEWASGNTMGLHSRGCGDAAYDPNYRIPVDTTGGNIPTLKDSIRAVEEALIDEMALETCFEGYRFGDLMRIAMHRAADSGDNSAFAENEFLAKRVATRETASMDNDVDYYRTKDEDLYTKLLGDGKSLNKNWFLVLPDEK
;
A
#
# COMPACT_ATOMS: atom_id res chain seq x y z
N MET A 1 -70.07 -18.70 55.50
CA MET A 1 -69.75 -18.12 54.17
C MET A 1 -68.66 -17.04 54.19
N LYS A 2 -68.53 -16.18 55.21
CA LYS A 2 -67.59 -15.02 55.16
C LYS A 2 -66.09 -15.34 55.23
N LEU A 3 -65.65 -16.45 55.86
CA LEU A 3 -64.22 -16.78 55.96
C LEU A 3 -63.61 -17.36 54.67
N LYS A 4 -64.41 -18.11 53.90
CA LYS A 4 -63.97 -18.71 52.63
C LYS A 4 -63.84 -17.67 51.52
N THR A 5 -64.70 -16.65 51.50
CA THR A 5 -64.66 -15.56 50.52
C THR A 5 -63.48 -14.61 50.76
N ILE A 6 -63.10 -14.36 52.03
CA ILE A 6 -61.93 -13.55 52.36
C ILE A 6 -60.65 -14.28 51.95
N LEU A 7 -60.53 -15.59 52.22
CA LEU A 7 -59.34 -16.37 51.83
C LEU A 7 -59.14 -16.42 50.30
N THR A 8 -60.22 -16.52 49.52
CA THR A 8 -60.15 -16.51 48.05
C THR A 8 -59.81 -15.15 47.46
N ILE A 9 -60.24 -14.05 48.09
CA ILE A 9 -59.91 -12.69 47.65
C ILE A 9 -58.45 -12.34 48.02
N SER A 10 -57.96 -12.80 49.18
CA SER A 10 -56.55 -12.65 49.58
C SER A 10 -55.61 -13.45 48.68
N LEU A 11 -56.00 -14.66 48.26
CA LEU A 11 -55.18 -15.48 47.35
C LEU A 11 -55.17 -14.93 45.92
N ALA A 12 -56.28 -14.35 45.44
CA ALA A 12 -56.36 -13.70 44.14
C ALA A 12 -55.59 -12.37 44.08
N ALA A 13 -55.53 -11.61 45.18
CA ALA A 13 -54.74 -10.38 45.27
C ALA A 13 -53.21 -10.65 45.33
N ILE A 14 -52.79 -11.77 45.92
CA ILE A 14 -51.39 -12.21 45.93
C ILE A 14 -50.95 -12.75 44.55
N LEU A 15 -51.86 -13.40 43.81
CA LEU A 15 -51.60 -13.85 42.43
C LEU A 15 -51.61 -12.69 41.41
N ALA A 16 -52.39 -11.63 41.63
CA ALA A 16 -52.40 -10.44 40.77
C ALA A 16 -51.17 -9.54 40.98
N ALA A 17 -50.51 -9.60 42.13
CA ALA A 17 -49.26 -8.89 42.41
C ALA A 17 -48.00 -9.59 41.85
N GLY A 18 -48.14 -10.80 41.28
CA GLY A 18 -47.04 -11.62 40.80
C GLY A 18 -46.74 -11.56 39.29
N VAL A 19 -47.48 -10.76 38.51
CA VAL A 19 -47.38 -10.76 37.03
C VAL A 19 -46.89 -9.45 36.41
N THR A 20 -46.34 -8.52 37.19
CA THR A 20 -45.79 -7.24 36.65
C THR A 20 -44.27 -7.08 36.79
N SER A 21 -43.50 -8.18 36.94
CA SER A 21 -42.03 -8.09 36.98
C SER A 21 -41.35 -9.40 36.59
N CYS A 22 -41.61 -9.88 35.38
CA CYS A 22 -40.87 -11.02 34.80
C CYS A 22 -40.34 -10.72 33.39
N GLU A 23 -40.35 -9.45 32.96
CA GLU A 23 -39.73 -9.04 31.69
C GLU A 23 -38.20 -8.85 31.86
N ASP A 24 -37.76 -8.38 33.04
CA ASP A 24 -36.34 -8.23 33.39
C ASP A 24 -35.64 -9.55 33.80
N MET A 25 -36.40 -10.59 34.18
CA MET A 25 -35.82 -11.88 34.60
C MET A 25 -35.52 -12.82 33.43
N LEU A 26 -35.98 -12.47 32.22
CA LEU A 26 -35.63 -13.17 30.97
C LEU A 26 -34.58 -12.41 30.14
N ARG A 27 -34.13 -11.25 30.61
CA ARG A 27 -32.89 -10.62 30.14
C ARG A 27 -31.77 -11.14 31.00
N VAL A 28 -31.16 -12.24 30.57
CA VAL A 28 -29.83 -12.60 31.08
C VAL A 28 -28.89 -11.55 30.52
N ASP A 29 -28.64 -10.48 31.27
CA ASP A 29 -27.51 -9.58 31.04
C ASP A 29 -26.25 -10.44 31.14
N SER A 30 -25.78 -10.90 29.99
CA SER A 30 -24.56 -11.65 29.90
C SER A 30 -23.42 -10.69 30.20
N LYS A 31 -22.69 -10.92 31.29
CA LYS A 31 -21.38 -10.24 31.52
C LYS A 31 -20.34 -10.56 30.44
N THR A 32 -20.67 -11.46 29.51
CA THR A 32 -19.83 -11.95 28.44
C THR A 32 -20.30 -11.47 27.06
N VAL A 33 -21.54 -10.97 26.92
CA VAL A 33 -22.13 -10.51 25.66
C VAL A 33 -22.87 -9.20 25.93
N MET A 34 -22.34 -8.09 25.44
CA MET A 34 -23.02 -6.80 25.48
C MET A 34 -24.14 -6.77 24.43
N PHE A 35 -25.32 -6.30 24.84
CA PHE A 35 -26.47 -6.12 23.95
C PHE A 35 -26.47 -4.71 23.33
N ASP A 36 -26.96 -4.62 22.09
CA ASP A 36 -27.03 -3.40 21.25
C ASP A 36 -27.59 -2.16 21.98
N TYR A 37 -28.58 -2.34 22.85
CA TYR A 37 -29.28 -1.26 23.57
C TYR A 37 -28.60 -0.81 24.87
N GLN A 38 -27.56 -1.53 25.32
CA GLN A 38 -26.79 -1.21 26.53
C GLN A 38 -25.42 -0.57 26.22
N ASN A 39 -25.04 -0.51 24.95
CA ASN A 39 -23.76 0.06 24.52
C ASN A 39 -23.90 1.54 24.14
N THR A 40 -24.34 2.36 25.10
CA THR A 40 -24.14 3.81 24.98
C THR A 40 -22.64 4.03 25.14
N LEU A 41 -21.92 4.34 24.05
CA LEU A 41 -20.48 4.63 24.07
C LEU A 41 -20.25 6.03 24.69
N ASP A 42 -20.62 6.18 25.97
CA ASP A 42 -20.64 7.44 26.71
C ASP A 42 -19.43 7.60 27.65
N ASP A 43 -18.60 6.56 27.83
CA ASP A 43 -17.30 6.63 28.49
C ASP A 43 -16.12 6.60 27.48
N PRO A 44 -15.08 7.44 27.64
CA PRO A 44 -13.88 7.41 26.80
C PRO A 44 -13.16 6.05 26.76
N THR A 45 -13.32 5.23 27.78
CA THR A 45 -12.71 3.90 27.86
C THR A 45 -13.40 2.93 26.90
N ASP A 46 -14.73 3.00 26.80
CA ASP A 46 -15.51 2.15 25.92
C ASP A 46 -15.27 2.49 24.45
N THR A 47 -15.01 3.76 24.13
CA THR A 47 -14.62 4.17 22.78
C THR A 47 -13.26 3.60 22.39
N VAL A 48 -12.27 3.61 23.31
CA VAL A 48 -10.95 3.02 23.07
C VAL A 48 -11.04 1.51 22.84
N TYR A 49 -11.76 0.77 23.69
CA TYR A 49 -11.93 -0.67 23.51
C TYR A 49 -12.64 -1.02 22.21
N SER A 50 -13.62 -0.21 21.79
CA SER A 50 -14.31 -0.41 20.53
C SER A 50 -13.39 -0.20 19.33
N VAL A 51 -12.56 0.86 19.34
CA VAL A 51 -11.55 1.10 18.30
C VAL A 51 -10.52 -0.04 18.24
N LEU A 52 -10.03 -0.52 19.38
CA LEU A 52 -9.12 -1.68 19.43
C LEU A 52 -9.80 -2.97 18.95
N GLY A 53 -11.09 -3.15 19.23
CA GLY A 53 -11.90 -4.25 18.70
C GLY A 53 -12.02 -4.22 17.17
N ILE A 54 -12.14 -3.03 16.58
CA ILE A 54 -12.12 -2.84 15.11
C ILE A 54 -10.74 -3.21 14.55
N ILE A 55 -9.65 -2.74 15.16
CA ILE A 55 -8.28 -3.08 14.74
C ILE A 55 -8.04 -4.59 14.80
N LYS A 56 -8.50 -5.27 15.87
CA LYS A 56 -8.44 -6.73 15.98
C LYS A 56 -9.17 -7.43 14.81
N LYS A 57 -10.30 -6.88 14.34
CA LYS A 57 -10.97 -7.41 13.15
C LYS A 57 -10.18 -7.15 11.87
N MET A 58 -9.51 -6.00 11.75
CA MET A 58 -8.63 -5.72 10.61
C MET A 58 -7.48 -6.72 10.47
N GLN A 59 -6.96 -7.28 11.58
CA GLN A 59 -5.95 -8.35 11.56
C GLN A 59 -6.37 -9.55 10.69
N THR A 60 -7.67 -9.86 10.64
CA THR A 60 -8.18 -11.01 9.87
C THR A 60 -8.10 -10.83 8.35
N ILE A 61 -8.05 -9.58 7.87
CA ILE A 61 -7.98 -9.25 6.45
C ILE A 61 -6.59 -8.75 6.01
N ALA A 62 -5.67 -8.51 6.95
CA ALA A 62 -4.37 -7.90 6.68
C ALA A 62 -3.53 -8.69 5.67
N ASP A 63 -3.41 -10.00 5.84
CA ASP A 63 -2.68 -10.85 4.90
C ASP A 63 -3.37 -10.91 3.53
N ARG A 64 -4.71 -10.94 3.54
CA ARG A 64 -5.52 -11.04 2.32
C ARG A 64 -5.36 -9.81 1.44
N THR A 65 -5.26 -8.62 2.02
CA THR A 65 -5.04 -7.39 1.23
C THR A 65 -3.73 -7.45 0.46
N ILE A 66 -2.66 -7.99 1.05
CA ILE A 66 -1.37 -8.13 0.36
C ILE A 66 -1.45 -9.23 -0.72
N ILE A 67 -1.95 -10.41 -0.36
CA ILE A 67 -2.02 -11.56 -1.28
C ILE A 67 -2.89 -11.22 -2.50
N LEU A 68 -4.11 -10.72 -2.28
CA LEU A 68 -5.04 -10.38 -3.37
C LEU A 68 -4.55 -9.16 -4.18
N GLY A 69 -3.75 -8.28 -3.59
CA GLY A 69 -3.15 -7.14 -4.27
C GLY A 69 -1.98 -7.51 -5.19
N GLU A 70 -1.22 -8.56 -4.84
CA GLU A 70 0.01 -8.94 -5.56
C GLU A 70 -0.17 -10.14 -6.49
N ILE A 71 -0.92 -11.18 -6.09
CA ILE A 71 -1.05 -12.41 -6.90
C ILE A 71 -1.86 -12.21 -8.18
N ARG A 72 -2.76 -11.21 -8.16
CA ARG A 72 -3.51 -10.73 -9.34
C ARG A 72 -2.71 -9.70 -10.15
N GLY A 73 -1.49 -9.39 -9.73
CA GLY A 73 -0.58 -8.53 -10.48
C GLY A 73 0.28 -9.32 -11.46
N ASP A 74 1.26 -8.61 -12.02
CA ASP A 74 2.28 -9.13 -12.93
C ASP A 74 3.62 -9.42 -12.23
N LEU A 75 3.78 -9.09 -10.94
CA LEU A 75 5.09 -9.11 -10.25
C LEU A 75 5.40 -10.38 -9.45
N VAL A 76 4.38 -11.21 -9.19
CA VAL A 76 4.51 -12.44 -8.39
C VAL A 76 4.38 -13.67 -9.28
N ALA A 77 5.19 -14.68 -8.98
CA ALA A 77 5.10 -16.05 -9.50
C ALA A 77 4.77 -17.03 -8.36
N ILE A 78 4.15 -18.15 -8.72
CA ILE A 78 3.87 -19.27 -7.79
C ILE A 78 4.98 -20.32 -7.89
N SER A 79 5.30 -20.97 -6.77
CA SER A 79 6.18 -22.13 -6.75
C SER A 79 5.42 -23.45 -6.91
N ASP A 80 6.14 -24.54 -7.15
CA ASP A 80 5.59 -25.90 -7.20
C ASP A 80 5.02 -26.38 -5.86
N HIS A 81 5.31 -25.67 -4.76
CA HIS A 81 4.82 -25.96 -3.42
C HIS A 81 3.69 -25.01 -2.97
N ALA A 82 3.22 -24.11 -3.84
CA ALA A 82 2.09 -23.25 -3.56
C ALA A 82 0.80 -24.05 -3.26
N SER A 83 0.06 -23.60 -2.26
CA SER A 83 -1.27 -24.14 -1.93
C SER A 83 -2.26 -23.98 -3.09
N GLU A 84 -3.26 -24.86 -3.15
CA GLU A 84 -4.29 -24.82 -4.19
C GLU A 84 -5.05 -23.49 -4.18
N ASP A 85 -5.33 -22.94 -3.00
CA ASP A 85 -5.97 -21.62 -2.83
C ASP A 85 -5.21 -20.51 -3.57
N LEU A 86 -3.87 -20.49 -3.51
CA LEU A 86 -3.05 -19.50 -4.21
C LEU A 86 -3.02 -19.75 -5.71
N ARG A 87 -2.98 -21.02 -6.15
CA ARG A 87 -3.00 -21.39 -7.58
C ARG A 87 -4.31 -20.99 -8.27
N GLU A 88 -5.43 -21.13 -7.58
CA GLU A 88 -6.74 -20.68 -8.07
C GLU A 88 -6.76 -19.17 -8.31
N LEU A 89 -6.22 -18.40 -7.36
CA LEU A 89 -6.12 -16.94 -7.49
C LEU A 89 -5.19 -16.53 -8.63
N TYR A 90 -4.02 -17.19 -8.73
CA TYR A 90 -3.03 -16.91 -9.77
C TYR A 90 -3.56 -17.22 -11.18
N SER A 91 -4.37 -18.27 -11.34
CA SER A 91 -4.95 -18.69 -12.63
C SER A 91 -6.25 -17.96 -13.01
N TYR A 92 -6.76 -17.05 -12.17
CA TYR A 92 -8.03 -16.34 -12.38
C TYR A 92 -9.24 -17.28 -12.52
N ASP A 93 -9.28 -18.39 -11.79
CA ASP A 93 -10.39 -19.36 -11.82
C ASP A 93 -11.48 -19.05 -10.76
N PHE A 94 -12.00 -17.82 -10.75
CA PHE A 94 -12.90 -17.33 -9.68
C PHE A 94 -14.34 -17.85 -9.75
N ARG A 95 -14.75 -18.47 -10.86
CA ARG A 95 -16.16 -18.76 -11.18
C ARG A 95 -16.56 -20.22 -11.06
N SER A 96 -15.64 -21.09 -10.67
CA SER A 96 -15.97 -22.50 -10.45
C SER A 96 -16.84 -22.64 -9.19
N VAL A 97 -18.10 -23.01 -9.37
CA VAL A 97 -19.08 -23.25 -8.29
C VAL A 97 -18.56 -24.34 -7.35
N GLY A 98 -18.56 -24.08 -6.04
CA GLY A 98 -18.24 -25.05 -5.00
C GLY A 98 -16.79 -25.08 -4.50
N LYS A 99 -15.90 -24.22 -5.00
CA LYS A 99 -14.55 -24.06 -4.46
C LYS A 99 -14.54 -22.99 -3.35
N ALA A 100 -14.24 -23.42 -2.13
CA ALA A 100 -14.09 -22.53 -0.98
C ALA A 100 -12.62 -22.11 -0.87
N ASN A 101 -12.30 -20.92 -1.38
CA ASN A 101 -10.96 -20.36 -1.26
C ASN A 101 -10.79 -19.61 0.07
N LYS A 102 -9.70 -19.88 0.79
CA LYS A 102 -9.40 -19.26 2.09
C LYS A 102 -9.30 -17.74 2.05
N TYR A 103 -8.85 -17.17 0.93
CA TYR A 103 -8.58 -15.74 0.78
C TYR A 103 -9.80 -14.97 0.23
N ASP A 104 -10.77 -15.66 -0.37
CA ASP A 104 -11.99 -15.10 -0.93
C ASP A 104 -13.14 -15.11 0.09
N GLN A 105 -13.09 -14.17 1.03
CA GLN A 105 -14.05 -14.06 2.13
C GLN A 105 -14.57 -12.62 2.28
N ALA A 106 -15.55 -12.25 1.47
CA ALA A 106 -16.18 -10.91 1.51
C ALA A 106 -16.81 -10.58 2.88
N VAL A 107 -17.28 -11.59 3.60
CA VAL A 107 -17.96 -11.45 4.90
C VAL A 107 -17.08 -10.76 5.94
N ASP A 108 -15.78 -11.03 5.94
CA ASP A 108 -14.86 -10.47 6.95
C ASP A 108 -14.68 -8.94 6.77
N TYR A 109 -14.66 -8.46 5.53
CA TYR A 109 -14.64 -7.03 5.21
C TYR A 109 -15.94 -6.35 5.67
N TYR A 110 -17.10 -6.94 5.38
CA TYR A 110 -18.39 -6.43 5.85
C TYR A 110 -18.54 -6.49 7.37
N SER A 111 -17.90 -7.46 8.04
CA SER A 111 -17.85 -7.50 9.50
C SER A 111 -17.16 -6.25 10.05
N ILE A 112 -16.02 -5.84 9.48
CA ILE A 112 -15.31 -4.62 9.89
C ILE A 112 -16.21 -3.40 9.68
N ILE A 113 -16.79 -3.27 8.48
CA ILE A 113 -17.70 -2.18 8.13
C ILE A 113 -18.89 -2.10 9.11
N ASN A 114 -19.49 -3.24 9.45
CA ASN A 114 -20.62 -3.27 10.37
C ASN A 114 -20.21 -2.79 11.77
N ASN A 115 -19.03 -3.18 12.27
CA ASN A 115 -18.54 -2.69 13.56
C ASN A 115 -18.22 -1.19 13.52
N CYS A 116 -17.70 -0.68 12.41
CA CYS A 116 -17.54 0.76 12.21
C CYS A 116 -18.90 1.48 12.22
N ASN A 117 -19.89 1.00 11.47
CA ASN A 117 -21.22 1.60 11.41
C ASN A 117 -21.89 1.61 12.79
N PHE A 118 -21.77 0.52 13.53
CA PHE A 118 -22.27 0.40 14.89
C PHE A 118 -21.58 1.38 15.85
N PHE A 119 -20.26 1.54 15.76
CA PHE A 119 -19.53 2.54 16.55
C PHE A 119 -19.98 3.97 16.23
N LEU A 120 -20.06 4.31 14.94
CA LEU A 120 -20.42 5.65 14.47
C LEU A 120 -21.86 6.02 14.84
N ALA A 121 -22.77 5.05 14.92
CA ALA A 121 -24.16 5.26 15.32
C ALA A 121 -24.32 5.57 16.82
N ASN A 122 -23.43 5.03 17.67
CA ASN A 122 -23.59 5.04 19.13
C ASN A 122 -22.66 5.99 19.88
N VAL A 123 -21.61 6.52 19.24
CA VAL A 123 -20.63 7.39 19.89
C VAL A 123 -21.14 8.82 20.06
N ASP A 124 -21.05 9.34 21.29
CA ASP A 124 -21.39 10.74 21.58
C ASP A 124 -20.19 11.66 21.32
N THR A 125 -20.14 12.23 20.11
CA THR A 125 -19.08 13.18 19.72
C THR A 125 -19.10 14.50 20.50
N THR A 126 -20.16 14.79 21.27
CA THR A 126 -20.30 16.01 22.07
C THR A 126 -19.67 15.92 23.46
N PHE A 127 -19.27 14.72 23.89
CA PHE A 127 -18.66 14.49 25.20
C PHE A 127 -17.32 15.21 25.36
N LYS A 128 -17.20 16.06 26.39
CA LYS A 128 -15.98 16.81 26.70
C LYS A 128 -15.54 16.53 28.14
N ARG A 129 -14.36 15.92 28.33
CA ARG A 129 -13.73 15.85 29.65
C ARG A 129 -13.06 17.20 29.94
N ASN A 130 -13.53 17.91 30.97
CA ASN A 130 -12.97 19.16 31.47
C ASN A 130 -12.92 20.36 30.51
N GLN A 131 -13.94 20.54 29.65
CA GLN A 131 -14.11 21.72 28.77
C GLN A 131 -12.98 22.02 27.77
N GLN A 132 -11.92 21.20 27.67
CA GLN A 132 -10.80 21.53 26.79
C GLN A 132 -10.86 20.82 25.43
N HIS A 133 -11.17 19.52 25.30
CA HIS A 133 -11.31 18.86 23.97
C HIS A 133 -12.27 17.64 24.00
N SER A 134 -12.96 17.33 22.89
CA SER A 134 -13.78 16.11 22.75
C SER A 134 -12.87 14.96 22.35
N ILE A 135 -12.49 14.12 23.31
CA ILE A 135 -11.57 12.98 23.05
C ILE A 135 -12.18 12.12 21.94
N MET A 136 -13.45 11.74 22.12
CA MET A 136 -14.26 10.87 21.25
C MET A 136 -14.37 11.34 19.78
N LYS A 137 -14.20 12.63 19.50
CA LYS A 137 -14.20 13.12 18.11
C LYS A 137 -12.99 12.62 17.33
N GLY A 138 -11.84 12.41 17.98
CA GLY A 138 -10.67 11.80 17.36
C GLY A 138 -10.94 10.35 16.96
N GLU A 139 -11.52 9.56 17.86
CA GLU A 139 -11.91 8.17 17.59
C GLU A 139 -12.95 8.08 16.46
N TYR A 140 -13.95 8.96 16.46
CA TYR A 140 -14.96 9.02 15.42
C TYR A 140 -14.34 9.12 14.02
N ILE A 141 -13.40 10.05 13.84
CA ILE A 141 -12.80 10.29 12.53
C ILE A 141 -11.85 9.15 12.14
N THR A 142 -11.14 8.56 13.10
CA THR A 142 -10.34 7.35 12.86
C THR A 142 -11.20 6.18 12.37
N VAL A 143 -12.37 5.95 12.97
CA VAL A 143 -13.29 4.88 12.56
C VAL A 143 -13.88 5.15 11.18
N LEU A 144 -14.14 6.41 10.83
CA LEU A 144 -14.48 6.79 9.44
C LEU A 144 -13.38 6.40 8.46
N CYS A 145 -12.12 6.63 8.80
CA CYS A 145 -10.98 6.25 7.96
C CYS A 145 -10.91 4.73 7.77
N TYR A 146 -11.12 3.93 8.83
CA TYR A 146 -11.15 2.47 8.72
C TYR A 146 -12.33 1.97 7.88
N ARG A 147 -13.51 2.58 8.02
CA ARG A 147 -14.69 2.26 7.18
C ARG A 147 -14.37 2.53 5.70
N ALA A 148 -13.86 3.72 5.39
CA ALA A 148 -13.51 4.10 4.02
C ALA A 148 -12.43 3.18 3.43
N TRP A 149 -11.38 2.86 4.19
CA TRP A 149 -10.34 1.93 3.77
C TRP A 149 -10.88 0.53 3.51
N ALA A 150 -11.69 -0.04 4.41
CA ALA A 150 -12.24 -1.38 4.25
C ALA A 150 -13.14 -1.49 3.01
N TYR A 151 -13.98 -0.48 2.76
CA TYR A 151 -14.78 -0.39 1.53
C TYR A 151 -13.91 -0.30 0.27
N LEU A 152 -12.84 0.49 0.32
CA LEU A 152 -11.94 0.64 -0.83
C LEU A 152 -11.22 -0.68 -1.15
N GLN A 153 -10.73 -1.38 -0.13
CA GLN A 153 -10.13 -2.72 -0.30
C GLN A 153 -11.13 -3.70 -0.90
N LEU A 154 -12.37 -3.72 -0.39
CA LEU A 154 -13.42 -4.59 -0.90
C LEU A 154 -13.73 -4.28 -2.38
N ALA A 155 -13.87 -3.01 -2.75
CA ALA A 155 -14.14 -2.61 -4.12
C ALA A 155 -12.98 -2.93 -5.08
N GLN A 156 -11.73 -2.90 -4.62
CA GLN A 156 -10.58 -3.35 -5.41
C GLN A 156 -10.56 -4.87 -5.64
N ILE A 157 -11.22 -5.65 -4.77
CA ILE A 157 -11.29 -7.11 -4.88
C ILE A 157 -12.47 -7.53 -5.78
N TYR A 158 -13.66 -6.98 -5.54
CA TYR A 158 -14.92 -7.42 -6.15
C TYR A 158 -15.47 -6.46 -7.24
N GLY A 159 -14.93 -5.25 -7.37
CA GLY A 159 -15.33 -4.26 -8.39
C GLY A 159 -16.63 -3.53 -8.07
N GLU A 160 -17.73 -4.28 -7.94
CA GLU A 160 -19.04 -3.77 -7.52
C GLU A 160 -19.44 -4.36 -6.18
N VAL A 161 -19.83 -3.49 -5.24
CA VAL A 161 -20.09 -3.88 -3.86
C VAL A 161 -21.38 -3.25 -3.35
N PRO A 162 -22.21 -3.98 -2.58
CA PRO A 162 -23.28 -3.40 -1.80
C PRO A 162 -22.79 -2.28 -0.87
N TYR A 163 -23.37 -1.09 -0.98
CA TYR A 163 -23.08 0.05 -0.11
C TYR A 163 -24.13 0.21 0.99
N PHE A 164 -23.64 0.53 2.20
CA PHE A 164 -24.47 0.83 3.36
C PHE A 164 -24.11 2.21 3.92
N ASP A 165 -25.14 3.05 4.08
CA ASP A 165 -25.02 4.41 4.62
C ASP A 165 -24.35 4.42 6.00
N ILE A 166 -23.75 5.57 6.32
CA ILE A 166 -23.18 5.83 7.64
C ILE A 166 -24.26 5.65 8.72
N ASN A 167 -23.86 5.14 9.89
CA ASN A 167 -24.73 4.89 11.05
C ASN A 167 -25.85 3.86 10.81
N THR A 168 -25.79 3.09 9.73
CA THR A 168 -26.73 2.00 9.48
C THR A 168 -26.04 0.66 9.71
N PRO A 169 -26.26 -0.01 10.88
CA PRO A 169 -25.78 -1.37 11.08
C PRO A 169 -26.33 -2.29 9.99
N ILE A 170 -25.48 -3.20 9.52
CA ILE A 170 -25.83 -4.18 8.50
C ILE A 170 -26.66 -5.27 9.19
N THR A 171 -27.89 -5.45 8.72
CA THR A 171 -28.82 -6.49 9.18
C THR A 171 -29.20 -7.37 8.00
N SER A 172 -29.75 -8.57 8.26
CA SER A 172 -30.24 -9.46 7.19
C SER A 172 -31.24 -8.77 6.25
N ASP A 173 -32.01 -7.84 6.80
CA ASP A 173 -33.13 -7.20 6.13
C ASP A 173 -32.66 -6.12 5.14
N ASN A 174 -31.66 -5.32 5.51
CA ASN A 174 -31.12 -4.28 4.62
C ASN A 174 -30.05 -4.82 3.66
N ALA A 175 -29.35 -5.90 4.01
CA ALA A 175 -28.32 -6.51 3.16
C ALA A 175 -28.89 -7.03 1.84
N SER A 176 -30.10 -7.60 1.88
CA SER A 176 -30.77 -8.19 0.71
C SER A 176 -31.24 -7.16 -0.32
N SER A 177 -31.38 -5.89 0.07
CA SER A 177 -31.88 -4.80 -0.78
C SER A 177 -30.83 -3.75 -1.12
N ALA A 178 -29.58 -3.94 -0.70
CA ALA A 178 -28.53 -2.94 -0.86
C ALA A 178 -28.16 -2.72 -2.34
N GLU A 179 -28.03 -1.46 -2.73
CA GLU A 179 -27.61 -1.08 -4.08
C GLU A 179 -26.12 -1.38 -4.26
N LYS A 180 -25.78 -2.01 -5.39
CA LYS A 180 -24.39 -2.27 -5.77
C LYS A 180 -23.82 -1.03 -6.45
N VAL A 181 -22.71 -0.54 -5.91
CA VAL A 181 -21.99 0.61 -6.44
C VAL A 181 -20.62 0.17 -6.93
N ASN A 182 -20.18 0.76 -8.05
CA ASN A 182 -18.81 0.55 -8.52
C ASN A 182 -17.82 1.39 -7.70
N ILE A 183 -16.53 1.07 -7.82
CA ILE A 183 -15.47 1.75 -7.06
C ILE A 183 -15.43 3.28 -7.23
N LYS A 184 -15.73 3.83 -8.42
CA LYS A 184 -15.72 5.29 -8.66
C LYS A 184 -16.87 5.97 -7.93
N GLN A 185 -18.07 5.39 -8.00
CA GLN A 185 -19.25 5.87 -7.30
C GLN A 185 -19.07 5.74 -5.79
N LEU A 186 -18.57 4.59 -5.33
CA LEU A 186 -18.26 4.34 -3.93
C LEU A 186 -17.28 5.38 -3.38
N ALA A 187 -16.20 5.68 -4.11
CA ALA A 187 -15.23 6.69 -3.69
C ALA A 187 -15.89 8.07 -3.50
N LYS A 188 -16.78 8.48 -4.40
CA LYS A 188 -17.53 9.73 -4.30
C LYS A 188 -18.50 9.75 -3.11
N LEU A 189 -19.19 8.65 -2.85
CA LEU A 189 -20.08 8.51 -1.69
C LEU A 189 -19.28 8.60 -0.38
N LEU A 190 -18.16 7.88 -0.27
CA LEU A 190 -17.29 7.90 0.90
C LEU A 190 -16.66 9.27 1.12
N LEU A 191 -16.29 10.00 0.07
CA LEU A 191 -15.84 11.40 0.19
C LEU A 191 -16.91 12.29 0.83
N GLY A 192 -18.18 12.09 0.45
CA GLY A 192 -19.31 12.82 1.02
C GLY A 192 -19.52 12.60 2.52
N ASP A 193 -18.98 11.50 3.09
CA ASP A 193 -19.06 11.21 4.52
C ASP A 193 -18.07 12.05 5.35
N PHE A 194 -17.04 12.66 4.73
CA PHE A 194 -16.04 13.47 5.42
C PHE A 194 -16.41 14.96 5.40
N GLN A 195 -16.63 15.55 6.57
CA GLN A 195 -16.88 17.00 6.72
C GLN A 195 -15.57 17.78 6.87
N ASP A 196 -15.49 19.01 6.35
CA ASP A 196 -14.31 19.89 6.46
C ASP A 196 -13.82 20.11 7.90
N GLU A 197 -14.75 20.12 8.86
CA GLU A 197 -14.44 20.25 10.29
C GLU A 197 -13.59 19.07 10.80
N TYR A 198 -13.73 17.88 10.22
CA TYR A 198 -12.99 16.69 10.63
C TYR A 198 -11.53 16.75 10.22
N ILE A 199 -11.26 17.26 9.02
CA ILE A 199 -9.90 17.44 8.49
C ILE A 199 -9.12 18.37 9.40
N THR A 200 -9.69 19.54 9.70
CA THR A 200 -9.09 20.54 10.57
C THR A 200 -8.87 20.02 12.00
N TYR A 201 -9.77 19.16 12.50
CA TYR A 201 -9.67 18.63 13.85
C TYR A 201 -8.53 17.61 14.00
N LEU A 202 -8.42 16.65 13.08
CA LEU A 202 -7.42 15.58 13.18
C LEU A 202 -5.97 16.07 13.01
N ASP A 203 -5.77 17.16 12.25
CA ASP A 203 -4.46 17.81 12.15
C ASP A 203 -3.93 18.25 13.52
N LYS A 204 -4.82 18.51 14.49
CA LYS A 204 -4.47 19.01 15.82
C LYS A 204 -4.61 17.98 16.95
N TYR A 205 -5.50 17.00 16.80
CA TYR A 205 -5.88 16.09 17.89
C TYR A 205 -6.02 14.62 17.43
N SER A 206 -4.95 14.06 16.90
CA SER A 206 -4.90 12.62 16.59
C SER A 206 -4.96 11.77 17.87
N PRO A 207 -5.75 10.68 17.91
CA PRO A 207 -5.75 9.75 19.04
C PRO A 207 -4.36 9.19 19.33
N ASN A 208 -4.03 9.03 20.61
CA ASN A 208 -2.79 8.43 21.06
C ASN A 208 -3.03 7.74 22.41
N TYR A 209 -2.95 6.41 22.40
CA TYR A 209 -3.14 5.55 23.56
C TYR A 209 -1.80 5.12 24.19
N GLY A 210 -0.69 5.67 23.73
CA GLY A 210 0.65 5.26 24.11
C GLY A 210 1.08 3.98 23.41
N LYS A 211 1.86 3.17 24.13
CA LYS A 211 2.44 1.92 23.65
C LYS A 211 1.54 0.75 24.01
N LEU A 212 1.29 -0.12 23.04
CA LEU A 212 0.56 -1.37 23.16
C LEU A 212 1.55 -2.54 23.02
N GLY A 213 1.39 -3.61 23.79
CA GLY A 213 2.34 -4.72 23.83
C GLY A 213 3.61 -4.39 24.62
N GLY A 214 4.71 -5.12 24.36
CA GLY A 214 5.97 -4.98 25.11
C GLY A 214 6.00 -5.74 26.45
N GLU A 215 5.04 -6.63 26.67
CA GLU A 215 4.92 -7.44 27.90
C GLU A 215 6.03 -8.49 27.97
N ASP A 216 6.58 -8.70 29.16
CA ASP A 216 7.57 -9.74 29.42
C ASP A 216 6.86 -11.10 29.53
N LEU A 217 7.22 -12.03 28.64
CA LEU A 217 6.63 -13.37 28.59
C LEU A 217 7.17 -14.29 29.69
N GLY A 218 8.02 -13.79 30.59
CA GLY A 218 8.57 -14.52 31.73
C GLY A 218 9.73 -15.46 31.36
N ASN A 219 10.11 -15.50 30.09
CA ASN A 219 11.25 -16.25 29.55
C ASN A 219 12.39 -15.32 29.06
N GLY A 220 12.30 -14.01 29.35
CA GLY A 220 13.26 -13.00 28.88
C GLY A 220 12.99 -12.48 27.47
N GLN A 221 11.95 -12.96 26.79
CA GLN A 221 11.43 -12.38 25.54
C GLN A 221 10.29 -11.42 25.86
N LYS A 222 10.18 -10.35 25.06
CA LYS A 222 9.09 -9.38 25.15
C LYS A 222 8.21 -9.47 23.92
N THR A 223 6.91 -9.29 24.09
CA THR A 223 6.00 -9.10 22.95
C THR A 223 6.36 -7.81 22.20
N THR A 224 5.95 -7.74 20.95
CA THR A 224 6.26 -6.60 20.10
C THR A 224 5.56 -5.36 20.60
N GLU A 225 6.33 -4.27 20.69
CA GLU A 225 5.81 -2.97 21.11
C GLU A 225 5.27 -2.22 19.88
N HIS A 226 4.03 -1.74 20.01
CA HIS A 226 3.30 -1.02 18.98
C HIS A 226 2.93 0.37 19.48
N GLU A 227 3.34 1.41 18.75
CA GLU A 227 2.92 2.78 18.99
C GLU A 227 1.49 2.98 18.46
N SER A 228 0.54 3.27 19.33
CA SER A 228 -0.88 3.39 18.96
C SER A 228 -1.14 4.41 17.84
N LYS A 229 -0.38 5.51 17.82
CA LYS A 229 -0.45 6.55 16.77
C LYS A 229 -0.20 6.02 15.35
N ASP A 230 0.58 4.95 15.21
CA ASP A 230 0.97 4.38 13.92
C ASP A 230 -0.05 3.32 13.47
N LEU A 231 -1.04 2.98 14.31
CA LEU A 231 -2.14 2.09 13.94
C LEU A 231 -3.23 2.83 13.17
N PHE A 232 -3.35 4.15 13.36
CA PHE A 232 -4.39 4.96 12.75
C PHE A 232 -4.00 5.44 11.35
N ILE A 233 -4.91 5.24 10.39
CA ILE A 233 -4.70 5.71 9.03
C ILE A 233 -4.87 7.24 8.99
N PRO A 234 -3.89 8.00 8.47
CA PRO A 234 -4.04 9.45 8.34
C PRO A 234 -5.17 9.84 7.38
N ILE A 235 -6.04 10.73 7.84
CA ILE A 235 -7.21 11.19 7.06
C ILE A 235 -6.83 11.73 5.68
N ARG A 236 -5.77 12.54 5.59
CA ARG A 236 -5.31 13.15 4.33
C ARG A 236 -4.92 12.10 3.28
N ILE A 237 -4.36 10.97 3.71
CA ILE A 237 -4.00 9.89 2.78
C ILE A 237 -5.27 9.20 2.25
N ILE A 238 -6.23 8.90 3.13
CA ILE A 238 -7.51 8.30 2.71
C ILE A 238 -8.30 9.23 1.80
N LEU A 239 -8.37 10.52 2.10
CA LEU A 239 -9.01 11.50 1.23
C LEU A 239 -8.31 11.58 -0.14
N GLY A 240 -6.97 11.60 -0.15
CA GLY A 240 -6.18 11.55 -1.38
C GLY A 240 -6.50 10.31 -2.23
N ASP A 241 -6.55 9.13 -1.60
CA ASP A 241 -6.90 7.88 -2.26
C ASP A 241 -8.32 7.92 -2.83
N LEU A 242 -9.30 8.32 -2.02
CA LEU A 242 -10.69 8.42 -2.46
C LEU A 242 -10.84 9.41 -3.62
N CYS A 243 -10.16 10.57 -3.57
CA CYS A 243 -10.12 11.52 -4.68
C CYS A 243 -9.49 10.92 -5.93
N LEU A 244 -8.39 10.17 -5.80
CA LEU A 244 -7.72 9.50 -6.91
C LEU A 244 -8.63 8.47 -7.60
N TRP A 245 -9.38 7.68 -6.82
CA TRP A 245 -10.38 6.73 -7.34
C TRP A 245 -11.65 7.39 -7.87
N ALA A 246 -11.99 8.58 -7.37
CA ALA A 246 -13.12 9.40 -7.83
C ALA A 246 -12.82 10.21 -9.09
N GLU A 247 -11.58 10.17 -9.61
CA GLU A 247 -11.04 10.96 -10.72
C GLU A 247 -10.94 12.47 -10.41
N ASP A 248 -10.85 12.83 -9.13
CA ASP A 248 -10.60 14.20 -8.67
C ASP A 248 -9.12 14.39 -8.35
N TYR A 249 -8.32 14.48 -9.40
CA TYR A 249 -6.85 14.51 -9.29
C TYR A 249 -6.32 15.80 -8.62
N ALA A 250 -7.05 16.92 -8.76
CA ALA A 250 -6.63 18.20 -8.21
C ALA A 250 -6.65 18.18 -6.68
N HIS A 251 -7.77 17.74 -6.08
CA HIS A 251 -7.86 17.60 -4.63
C HIS A 251 -6.98 16.46 -4.12
N ALA A 252 -6.83 15.35 -4.87
CA ALA A 252 -5.91 14.28 -4.50
C ALA A 252 -4.47 14.80 -4.33
N ALA A 253 -3.98 15.58 -5.30
CA ALA A 253 -2.63 16.15 -5.25
C ALA A 253 -2.45 17.09 -4.04
N LEU A 254 -3.45 17.91 -3.71
CA LEU A 254 -3.43 18.78 -2.53
C LEU A 254 -3.38 17.98 -1.22
N TYR A 255 -4.23 16.96 -1.06
CA TYR A 255 -4.26 16.17 0.17
C TYR A 255 -2.96 15.40 0.41
N TYR A 256 -2.38 14.79 -0.63
CA TYR A 256 -1.08 14.12 -0.52
C TYR A 256 0.05 15.11 -0.26
N HIS A 257 0.07 16.25 -0.96
CA HIS A 257 1.05 17.29 -0.73
C HIS A 257 1.02 17.80 0.71
N ASP A 258 -0.16 18.13 1.23
CA ASP A 258 -0.31 18.64 2.59
C ASP A 258 0.12 17.62 3.64
N PHE A 259 -0.14 16.32 3.40
CA PHE A 259 0.36 15.27 4.28
C PHE A 259 1.89 15.20 4.28
N LEU A 260 2.53 15.30 3.12
CA LEU A 260 3.98 15.20 2.98
C LEU A 260 4.72 16.47 3.45
N ALA A 261 4.20 17.64 3.12
CA ALA A 261 4.83 18.95 3.32
C ALA A 261 4.32 19.70 4.57
N GLY A 262 3.43 19.10 5.35
CA GLY A 262 2.79 19.73 6.51
C GLY A 262 3.76 20.37 7.52
N ASP A 263 3.30 21.43 8.18
CA ASP A 263 4.10 22.28 9.08
C ASP A 263 4.59 21.52 10.33
N ASP A 264 3.78 20.62 10.88
CA ASP A 264 4.11 19.88 12.12
C ASP A 264 5.02 18.67 11.87
N ARG A 265 4.78 17.92 10.77
CA ARG A 265 5.58 16.76 10.37
C ARG A 265 5.73 16.76 8.86
N SER A 266 6.97 16.72 8.40
CA SER A 266 7.28 16.63 6.97
C SER A 266 7.95 15.29 6.68
N TYR A 267 7.47 14.59 5.66
CA TYR A 267 7.93 13.26 5.29
C TYR A 267 8.79 13.35 4.03
N THR A 268 10.11 13.34 4.20
CA THR A 268 11.05 13.32 3.07
C THR A 268 11.30 11.88 2.60
N THR A 269 11.68 11.71 1.34
CA THR A 269 12.02 10.38 0.80
C THR A 269 13.23 9.78 1.51
N GLY A 270 14.12 10.58 2.11
CA GLY A 270 15.32 10.10 2.80
C GLY A 270 16.46 9.78 1.84
N GLN A 271 17.47 9.05 2.33
CA GLN A 271 18.70 8.74 1.60
C GLN A 271 18.93 7.24 1.36
N ASN A 272 18.03 6.38 1.83
CA ASN A 272 18.17 4.93 1.71
C ASN A 272 18.14 4.50 0.24
N CYS A 273 19.24 3.91 -0.19
CA CYS A 273 19.47 3.49 -1.58
C CYS A 273 20.43 2.30 -1.62
N VAL A 274 20.58 1.68 -2.79
CA VAL A 274 21.67 0.75 -3.08
C VAL A 274 22.46 1.31 -4.25
N THR A 275 23.79 1.30 -4.13
CA THR A 275 24.66 1.94 -5.11
C THR A 275 25.85 1.07 -5.48
N TRP A 276 26.17 1.05 -6.76
CA TRP A 276 27.51 0.70 -7.25
C TRP A 276 28.49 1.82 -6.89
N LEU A 277 29.68 1.47 -6.41
CA LEU A 277 30.79 2.42 -6.25
C LEU A 277 31.69 2.43 -7.49
N THR A 278 31.86 1.25 -8.08
CA THR A 278 32.57 0.99 -9.33
C THR A 278 31.86 -0.12 -10.09
N ASN A 279 32.27 -0.38 -11.34
CA ASN A 279 31.75 -1.52 -12.11
C ASN A 279 31.92 -2.88 -11.42
N ASP A 280 32.83 -2.98 -10.43
CA ASP A 280 33.17 -4.25 -9.77
C ASP A 280 32.84 -4.26 -8.27
N TYR A 281 32.30 -3.16 -7.72
CA TYR A 281 32.08 -3.03 -6.28
C TYR A 281 30.72 -2.44 -5.94
N LEU A 282 29.82 -3.33 -5.50
CA LEU A 282 28.51 -3.01 -4.97
C LEU A 282 28.64 -2.65 -3.48
N PHE A 283 28.05 -1.54 -3.06
CA PHE A 283 28.10 -1.10 -1.67
C PHE A 283 26.76 -1.24 -0.96
N PHE A 284 26.78 -2.03 0.11
CA PHE A 284 25.72 -2.12 1.10
C PHE A 284 26.18 -1.37 2.36
N GLY A 285 25.90 -0.07 2.43
CA GLY A 285 26.18 0.72 3.62
C GLY A 285 25.15 0.52 4.74
N ASP A 286 25.33 1.25 5.85
CA ASP A 286 24.41 1.22 7.00
C ASP A 286 22.99 1.72 6.63
N ASP A 287 22.87 2.62 5.63
CA ASP A 287 21.61 3.17 5.10
C ASP A 287 21.19 2.53 3.77
N THR A 288 21.21 1.20 3.69
CA THR A 288 20.74 0.45 2.51
C THR A 288 19.23 0.57 2.28
N TYR A 289 18.79 0.39 1.03
CA TYR A 289 17.36 0.36 0.69
C TYR A 289 16.56 -0.63 1.55
N TYR A 290 17.12 -1.81 1.83
CA TYR A 290 16.51 -2.78 2.73
C TYR A 290 16.14 -2.20 4.10
N SER A 291 16.95 -1.32 4.69
CA SER A 291 16.71 -0.82 6.05
C SER A 291 15.40 -0.05 6.20
N LEU A 292 14.84 0.46 5.08
CA LEU A 292 13.51 1.06 5.02
C LEU A 292 12.41 0.12 5.53
N PHE A 293 12.58 -1.20 5.34
CA PHE A 293 11.59 -2.23 5.67
C PHE A 293 11.70 -2.73 7.13
N GLY A 294 12.74 -2.33 7.87
CA GLY A 294 12.98 -2.79 9.23
C GLY A 294 12.26 -2.00 10.34
N LYS A 295 12.47 -0.68 10.42
CA LYS A 295 11.99 0.12 11.58
C LYS A 295 11.35 1.47 11.26
N THR A 296 11.65 2.11 10.14
CA THR A 296 11.38 3.56 9.95
C THR A 296 10.60 3.93 8.68
N GLY A 297 10.25 2.96 7.82
CA GLY A 297 9.60 3.25 6.54
C GLY A 297 8.08 3.44 6.56
N HIS A 298 7.38 2.89 7.56
CA HIS A 298 5.92 2.87 7.59
C HIS A 298 5.33 4.20 8.07
N ILE A 299 4.14 4.52 7.56
CA ILE A 299 3.25 5.56 8.10
C ILE A 299 2.22 4.93 9.02
N THR A 300 1.61 3.84 8.56
CA THR A 300 0.64 3.07 9.34
C THR A 300 0.68 1.59 9.01
N TYR A 301 0.35 0.75 9.99
CA TYR A 301 0.34 -0.69 9.87
C TYR A 301 -0.76 -1.34 10.74
N ILE A 302 -1.18 -2.54 10.36
CA ILE A 302 -2.00 -3.42 11.19
C ILE A 302 -1.05 -4.23 12.08
N PRO A 303 -1.21 -4.20 13.41
CA PRO A 303 -0.37 -4.97 14.32
C PRO A 303 -0.83 -6.43 14.29
N MET A 304 0.09 -7.38 14.22
CA MET A 304 -0.20 -8.82 14.27
C MET A 304 0.47 -9.44 15.49
N GLU A 305 -0.04 -10.58 15.95
CA GLU A 305 0.51 -11.27 17.10
C GLU A 305 1.72 -12.13 16.71
N ALA A 306 2.71 -12.20 17.60
CA ALA A 306 3.91 -13.01 17.40
C ALA A 306 3.61 -14.52 17.48
N ASP A 307 2.56 -14.92 18.20
CA ASP A 307 2.16 -16.32 18.35
C ASP A 307 0.64 -16.52 18.27
N LYS A 308 0.27 -17.76 17.94
CA LYS A 308 -1.14 -18.17 17.79
C LYS A 308 -1.90 -18.20 19.12
N TYR A 309 -1.19 -18.21 20.25
CA TYR A 309 -1.82 -18.21 21.57
C TYR A 309 -2.34 -16.82 21.95
N SER A 310 -1.59 -15.78 21.58
CA SER A 310 -1.89 -14.37 21.84
C SER A 310 -2.95 -13.84 20.87
N GLY A 311 -3.02 -14.40 19.65
CA GLY A 311 -4.12 -14.12 18.73
C GLY A 311 -3.82 -14.43 17.27
N THR A 312 -4.13 -13.47 16.39
CA THR A 312 -4.04 -13.64 14.93
C THR A 312 -2.60 -13.40 14.48
N VAL A 313 -1.98 -14.44 13.92
CA VAL A 313 -0.62 -14.38 13.34
C VAL A 313 -0.70 -14.21 11.82
N SER A 314 0.30 -13.52 11.24
CA SER A 314 0.42 -13.44 9.78
C SER A 314 1.05 -14.72 9.21
N GLU A 315 0.51 -15.19 8.09
CA GLU A 315 1.05 -16.30 7.30
C GLU A 315 2.00 -15.81 6.18
N LEU A 316 2.10 -14.50 5.94
CA LEU A 316 2.89 -13.94 4.85
C LEU A 316 4.35 -14.35 4.92
N GLY A 317 4.91 -14.45 6.13
CA GLY A 317 6.27 -14.94 6.34
C GLY A 317 6.49 -16.34 5.76
N ASN A 318 5.54 -17.26 5.92
CA ASN A 318 5.64 -18.62 5.39
C ASN A 318 5.22 -18.73 3.91
N ILE A 319 4.54 -17.71 3.38
CA ILE A 319 4.16 -17.66 1.96
C ILE A 319 5.32 -17.15 1.12
N PHE A 320 5.99 -16.09 1.55
CA PHE A 320 7.05 -15.42 0.79
C PHE A 320 8.47 -15.84 1.20
N ASN A 321 8.69 -16.36 2.42
CA ASN A 321 10.03 -16.73 2.90
C ASN A 321 10.13 -18.22 3.19
N SER A 322 11.35 -18.74 3.10
CA SER A 322 11.69 -20.08 3.56
C SER A 322 11.91 -20.05 5.07
N THR A 323 11.05 -20.73 5.83
CA THR A 323 11.10 -20.79 7.29
C THR A 323 11.15 -22.24 7.76
N SER A 324 11.47 -22.46 9.03
CA SER A 324 11.37 -23.82 9.60
C SER A 324 9.94 -24.37 9.62
N ASP A 325 8.94 -23.50 9.60
CA ASP A 325 7.52 -23.87 9.69
C ASP A 325 6.94 -24.36 8.37
N ASN A 326 7.58 -24.03 7.23
CA ASN A 326 7.20 -24.49 5.90
C ASN A 326 8.23 -25.46 5.28
N ASP A 327 9.07 -26.09 6.10
CA ASP A 327 10.17 -26.95 5.66
C ASP A 327 11.08 -26.27 4.61
N TYR A 328 11.22 -24.95 4.73
CA TYR A 328 11.95 -24.07 3.81
C TYR A 328 11.37 -23.94 2.40
N TRP A 329 10.14 -24.41 2.16
CA TRP A 329 9.43 -24.23 0.89
C TRP A 329 8.62 -22.92 0.88
N TYR A 330 9.10 -21.92 0.12
CA TYR A 330 8.33 -20.73 -0.16
C TYR A 330 7.23 -21.01 -1.21
N GLN A 331 6.10 -20.31 -1.13
CA GLN A 331 4.96 -20.50 -2.04
C GLN A 331 4.92 -19.45 -3.17
N LEU A 332 5.37 -18.23 -2.88
CA LEU A 332 5.37 -17.11 -3.82
C LEU A 332 6.79 -16.55 -3.98
N THR A 333 7.14 -16.16 -5.20
CA THR A 333 8.40 -15.52 -5.55
C THR A 333 8.20 -14.41 -6.58
N ARG A 334 9.28 -13.77 -7.01
CA ARG A 334 9.25 -12.77 -8.09
C ARG A 334 8.90 -13.42 -9.43
N SER A 335 8.12 -12.71 -10.25
CA SER A 335 7.88 -13.11 -11.63
C SER A 335 9.05 -12.77 -12.55
N ARG A 336 9.04 -13.38 -13.74
CA ARG A 336 9.95 -13.00 -14.82
C ARG A 336 9.77 -11.53 -15.22
N ALA A 337 8.54 -11.03 -15.21
CA ALA A 337 8.23 -9.63 -15.48
C ALA A 337 8.84 -8.68 -14.46
N ALA A 338 8.73 -8.94 -13.16
CA ALA A 338 9.37 -8.12 -12.11
C ALA A 338 10.88 -7.98 -12.34
N THR A 339 11.51 -9.10 -12.71
CA THR A 339 12.94 -9.14 -13.04
C THR A 339 13.25 -8.33 -14.29
N ALA A 340 12.44 -8.48 -15.35
CA ALA A 340 12.59 -7.71 -16.57
C ALA A 340 12.40 -6.19 -16.34
N ILE A 341 11.56 -5.76 -15.38
CA ILE A 341 11.42 -4.35 -14.99
C ILE A 341 12.72 -3.81 -14.39
N SER A 342 13.37 -4.58 -13.52
CA SER A 342 14.63 -4.19 -12.89
C SER A 342 15.78 -4.15 -13.91
N VAL A 343 15.93 -5.20 -14.73
CA VAL A 343 17.03 -5.32 -15.71
C VAL A 343 17.00 -4.24 -16.79
N ARG A 344 15.81 -3.79 -17.20
CA ARG A 344 15.71 -2.76 -18.25
C ARG A 344 16.11 -1.37 -17.79
N GLN A 345 16.00 -1.04 -16.49
CA GLN A 345 16.45 0.26 -16.00
C GLN A 345 17.95 0.44 -16.21
N ASN A 346 18.38 1.69 -16.44
CA ASN A 346 19.79 1.99 -16.62
C ASN A 346 20.36 2.51 -15.32
N TYR A 347 21.38 1.82 -14.81
CA TYR A 347 22.11 2.30 -13.65
C TYR A 347 23.11 3.36 -14.08
N CYS A 348 23.00 4.56 -13.51
CA CYS A 348 23.86 5.70 -13.78
C CYS A 348 24.51 6.18 -12.49
N TYR A 349 25.83 6.32 -12.49
CA TYR A 349 26.54 7.02 -11.41
C TYR A 349 27.45 8.10 -11.96
N HIS A 350 27.68 9.14 -11.16
CA HIS A 350 28.65 10.17 -11.48
C HIS A 350 29.98 9.84 -10.81
N ALA A 351 31.03 9.69 -11.63
CA ALA A 351 32.39 9.45 -11.16
C ALA A 351 33.27 10.69 -11.42
N ARG A 352 33.78 11.31 -10.35
CA ARG A 352 34.77 12.39 -10.49
C ARG A 352 36.19 11.83 -10.45
N LYS A 353 37.06 12.35 -11.33
CA LYS A 353 38.49 11.96 -11.39
C LYS A 353 39.34 12.60 -10.26
N ASN A 354 38.90 13.70 -9.66
CA ASN A 354 39.51 14.40 -8.52
C ASN A 354 38.49 15.38 -7.89
N PRO A 355 38.53 15.70 -6.59
CA PRO A 355 37.65 16.70 -5.95
C PRO A 355 37.59 18.08 -6.63
N ASN A 356 38.63 18.47 -7.38
CA ASN A 356 38.69 19.76 -8.08
C ASN A 356 38.33 19.68 -9.57
N ASN A 357 37.98 18.49 -10.09
CA ASN A 357 37.67 18.30 -11.50
C ASN A 357 36.15 18.03 -11.70
N PRO A 358 35.39 19.02 -12.18
CA PRO A 358 33.94 18.95 -12.34
C PRO A 358 33.49 18.30 -13.65
N TYR A 359 34.33 17.56 -14.39
CA TYR A 359 33.85 16.85 -15.58
C TYR A 359 32.94 15.68 -15.19
N GLU A 360 31.66 16.03 -15.03
CA GLU A 360 30.48 15.22 -14.77
C GLU A 360 30.09 14.44 -16.03
N PHE A 361 30.38 13.15 -16.08
CA PHE A 361 29.77 12.26 -17.07
C PHE A 361 29.02 11.15 -16.33
N ALA A 362 27.75 10.98 -16.67
CA ALA A 362 26.99 9.78 -16.35
C ALA A 362 27.74 8.58 -16.93
N THR A 363 28.24 7.71 -16.05
CA THR A 363 28.79 6.41 -16.47
C THR A 363 27.71 5.37 -16.22
N TYR A 364 27.47 4.54 -17.23
CA TYR A 364 26.54 3.43 -17.13
C TYR A 364 27.28 2.16 -16.75
N LEU A 365 26.64 1.35 -15.91
CA LEU A 365 27.10 0.00 -15.63
C LEU A 365 27.01 -0.86 -16.90
N ASP A 366 28.05 -1.65 -17.17
CA ASP A 366 28.00 -2.67 -18.22
C ASP A 366 27.17 -3.86 -17.72
N LYS A 367 25.88 -3.90 -18.12
CA LYS A 367 24.94 -4.95 -17.71
C LYS A 367 25.37 -6.34 -18.18
N GLU A 368 26.09 -6.44 -19.29
CA GLU A 368 26.49 -7.72 -19.87
C GLU A 368 27.69 -8.33 -19.16
N ALA A 369 28.46 -7.51 -18.42
CA ALA A 369 29.57 -7.97 -17.60
C ALA A 369 29.13 -8.56 -16.25
N GLU A 370 27.87 -8.35 -15.84
CA GLU A 370 27.37 -8.79 -14.54
C GLU A 370 26.72 -10.18 -14.65
N ASP A 371 27.29 -11.15 -13.93
CA ASP A 371 26.81 -12.54 -13.92
C ASP A 371 25.47 -12.69 -13.17
N ILE A 372 25.21 -11.85 -12.16
CA ILE A 372 23.99 -11.91 -11.37
C ILE A 372 22.92 -11.03 -12.00
N ILE A 373 21.87 -11.66 -12.55
CA ILE A 373 20.83 -10.95 -13.30
C ILE A 373 20.14 -9.83 -12.51
N LEU A 374 19.92 -10.02 -11.20
CA LEU A 374 19.28 -9.02 -10.32
C LEU A 374 20.14 -7.78 -10.05
N ARG A 375 21.43 -7.87 -10.36
CA ARG A 375 22.37 -6.75 -10.25
C ARG A 375 22.49 -5.95 -11.54
N ARG A 376 21.82 -6.39 -12.61
CA ARG A 376 21.72 -5.65 -13.87
C ARG A 376 20.61 -4.60 -13.72
N GLY A 377 20.93 -3.33 -13.94
CA GLY A 377 19.95 -2.25 -13.90
C GLY A 377 19.58 -1.80 -12.49
N ASP A 378 18.29 -1.84 -12.14
CA ASP A 378 17.78 -1.37 -10.83
C ASP A 378 18.07 -2.37 -9.71
N LEU A 379 18.70 -1.89 -8.64
CA LEU A 379 19.19 -2.71 -7.52
C LEU A 379 18.19 -2.91 -6.38
N ARG A 380 16.99 -2.30 -6.42
CA ARG A 380 16.02 -2.42 -5.31
C ARG A 380 15.54 -3.84 -5.13
N LEU A 381 15.28 -4.55 -6.23
CA LEU A 381 14.85 -5.95 -6.18
C LEU A 381 15.94 -6.84 -5.56
N GLN A 382 17.20 -6.65 -5.94
CA GLN A 382 18.35 -7.33 -5.32
C GLN A 382 18.48 -7.01 -3.83
N SER A 383 18.12 -5.80 -3.41
CA SER A 383 18.22 -5.41 -2.00
C SER A 383 17.20 -6.08 -1.10
N ILE A 384 16.04 -6.45 -1.64
CA ILE A 384 14.92 -6.97 -0.84
C ILE A 384 14.75 -8.48 -0.95
N LEU A 385 15.23 -9.09 -2.04
CA LEU A 385 15.08 -10.50 -2.31
C LEU A 385 16.44 -11.17 -2.38
N GLU A 386 16.67 -12.10 -1.47
CA GLU A 386 17.83 -12.97 -1.46
C GLU A 386 17.37 -14.40 -1.73
N THR A 387 18.03 -15.07 -2.68
CA THR A 387 17.77 -16.46 -3.04
C THR A 387 19.07 -17.22 -3.06
N ASP A 388 19.15 -18.30 -2.28
CA ASP A 388 20.32 -19.16 -2.17
C ASP A 388 19.95 -20.62 -2.45
N TYR A 389 20.94 -21.42 -2.83
CA TYR A 389 20.78 -22.87 -2.96
C TYR A 389 21.47 -23.56 -1.78
N ILE A 390 20.74 -24.42 -1.08
CA ILE A 390 21.22 -25.17 0.09
C ILE A 390 21.29 -26.65 -0.28
N GLU A 391 22.49 -27.22 -0.18
CA GLU A 391 22.70 -28.67 -0.19
C GLU A 391 22.58 -29.19 1.24
N TRP A 392 21.56 -30.00 1.50
CA TRP A 392 21.39 -30.69 2.77
C TRP A 392 22.20 -31.99 2.74
N ASP A 393 23.33 -32.01 3.46
CA ASP A 393 24.10 -33.24 3.68
C ASP A 393 23.36 -34.13 4.70
N ASP A 394 22.63 -35.13 4.21
CA ASP A 394 22.17 -36.24 5.03
C ASP A 394 23.28 -37.31 5.11
N GLU A 395 23.80 -37.59 6.32
CA GLU A 395 24.85 -38.60 6.56
C GLU A 395 24.49 -40.02 6.05
N ASP A 396 23.20 -40.29 5.80
CA ASP A 396 22.65 -41.59 5.37
C ASP A 396 22.29 -41.68 3.87
N GLY A 397 22.55 -40.63 3.07
CA GLY A 397 22.25 -40.63 1.62
C GLY A 397 20.75 -40.59 1.28
N SER A 398 19.90 -40.19 2.22
CA SER A 398 18.51 -39.80 1.94
C SER A 398 18.44 -38.44 1.26
N THR A 399 17.42 -38.23 0.42
CA THR A 399 17.04 -36.88 -0.01
C THR A 399 16.36 -36.19 1.16
N SER A 400 16.91 -35.07 1.62
CA SER A 400 16.25 -34.22 2.61
C SER A 400 14.86 -33.78 2.13
N ASN A 401 13.90 -33.69 3.05
CA ASN A 401 12.55 -33.18 2.76
C ASN A 401 12.48 -31.64 2.71
N TYR A 402 13.59 -30.97 3.04
CA TYR A 402 13.68 -29.52 3.07
C TYR A 402 13.89 -28.92 1.68
N GLY A 403 13.39 -27.69 1.51
CA GLY A 403 13.63 -26.89 0.31
C GLY A 403 15.12 -26.78 -0.03
N THR A 404 15.46 -27.04 -1.29
CA THR A 404 16.82 -26.86 -1.81
C THR A 404 17.09 -25.42 -2.24
N GLU A 405 16.03 -24.66 -2.54
CA GLU A 405 16.09 -23.23 -2.79
C GLU A 405 15.55 -22.47 -1.58
N TYR A 406 16.38 -21.58 -1.03
CA TYR A 406 16.07 -20.76 0.12
C TYR A 406 15.78 -19.33 -0.33
N GLN A 407 14.67 -18.75 0.13
CA GLN A 407 14.28 -17.39 -0.22
C GLN A 407 14.03 -16.54 1.03
N THR A 408 14.59 -15.33 1.04
CA THR A 408 14.28 -14.28 2.01
C THR A 408 13.82 -13.02 1.30
N LEU A 409 12.59 -12.62 1.57
CA LEU A 409 11.97 -11.37 1.17
C LEU A 409 11.82 -10.44 2.37
N ASN A 410 12.64 -9.42 2.35
CA ASN A 410 12.86 -8.46 3.43
C ASN A 410 11.73 -7.42 3.61
N LYS A 411 10.82 -7.31 2.64
CA LYS A 411 9.65 -6.43 2.73
C LYS A 411 8.53 -6.98 3.61
N ILE A 412 8.55 -8.29 3.88
CA ILE A 412 7.49 -8.96 4.64
C ILE A 412 7.83 -8.93 6.12
N ASN A 413 6.92 -8.38 6.91
CA ASN A 413 7.00 -8.34 8.36
C ASN A 413 5.77 -9.01 8.96
N SER A 414 5.95 -10.15 9.63
CA SER A 414 4.82 -10.93 10.16
C SER A 414 4.08 -10.29 11.34
N GLU A 415 4.69 -9.30 12.00
CA GLU A 415 4.13 -8.62 13.19
C GLU A 415 3.54 -7.24 12.86
N LYS A 416 3.94 -6.65 11.73
CA LYS A 416 3.53 -5.32 11.30
C LYS A 416 3.18 -5.34 9.82
N ILE A 417 1.89 -5.48 9.50
CA ILE A 417 1.42 -5.46 8.11
C ILE A 417 1.22 -4.01 7.66
N TRP A 418 2.11 -3.54 6.80
CA TRP A 418 2.15 -2.12 6.44
C TRP A 418 1.01 -1.75 5.50
N LEU A 419 0.24 -0.74 5.89
CA LEU A 419 -0.88 -0.22 5.10
C LEU A 419 -0.51 0.97 4.25
N TYR A 420 0.45 1.77 4.70
CA TYR A 420 0.98 2.90 3.95
C TYR A 420 2.44 3.13 4.29
N ARG A 421 3.19 3.46 3.25
CA ARG A 421 4.59 3.86 3.29
C ARG A 421 4.72 5.22 2.63
N LYS A 422 5.67 6.04 3.08
CA LYS A 422 5.85 7.39 2.53
C LYS A 422 6.01 7.40 1.02
N ASP A 423 6.72 6.43 0.46
CA ASP A 423 7.02 6.36 -0.97
C ASP A 423 5.78 6.01 -1.82
N VAL A 424 4.84 5.24 -1.27
CA VAL A 424 3.53 5.00 -1.89
C VAL A 424 2.76 6.31 -2.04
N VAL A 425 2.83 7.19 -1.03
CA VAL A 425 2.19 8.52 -1.07
C VAL A 425 2.84 9.41 -2.12
N TYR A 426 4.17 9.39 -2.25
CA TYR A 426 4.88 10.11 -3.31
C TYR A 426 4.50 9.64 -4.71
N LEU A 427 4.36 8.33 -4.91
CA LEU A 427 3.96 7.76 -6.20
C LEU A 427 2.52 8.13 -6.57
N ARG A 428 1.60 8.11 -5.60
CA ARG A 428 0.21 8.53 -5.81
C ARG A 428 0.08 10.04 -6.02
N LEU A 429 0.90 10.85 -5.35
CA LEU A 429 1.02 12.27 -5.66
C LEU A 429 1.50 12.49 -7.09
N ALA A 430 2.53 11.77 -7.53
CA ALA A 430 3.02 11.86 -8.90
C ALA A 430 1.98 11.37 -9.93
N GLU A 431 1.22 10.32 -9.62
CA GLU A 431 0.06 9.87 -10.42
C GLU A 431 -0.97 10.99 -10.56
N ALA A 432 -1.41 11.59 -9.45
CA ALA A 432 -2.37 12.68 -9.44
C ALA A 432 -1.88 13.91 -10.23
N LEU A 433 -0.64 14.34 -10.02
CA LEU A 433 -0.04 15.47 -10.75
C LEU A 433 0.05 15.20 -12.25
N ASN A 434 0.41 13.97 -12.65
CA ASN A 434 0.47 13.60 -14.06
C ASN A 434 -0.91 13.67 -14.71
N ARG A 435 -1.95 13.13 -14.03
CA ARG A 435 -3.34 13.15 -14.52
C ARG A 435 -3.98 14.54 -14.50
N CYS A 436 -3.52 15.44 -13.63
CA CYS A 436 -3.81 16.88 -13.67
C CYS A 436 -3.20 17.62 -14.88
N GLY A 437 -2.33 16.96 -15.67
CA GLY A 437 -1.64 17.60 -16.79
C GLY A 437 -0.37 18.36 -16.39
N LEU A 438 0.25 17.98 -15.26
CA LEU A 438 1.55 18.47 -14.78
C LEU A 438 2.64 17.37 -14.84
N PRO A 439 2.99 16.87 -16.05
CA PRO A 439 3.92 15.76 -16.19
C PRO A 439 5.35 16.11 -15.72
N GLN A 440 5.81 17.37 -15.81
CA GLN A 440 7.17 17.71 -15.33
C GLN A 440 7.26 17.62 -13.81
N SER A 441 6.20 18.02 -13.09
CA SER A 441 6.07 17.98 -11.63
C SER A 441 6.01 16.54 -11.15
N ALA A 442 5.24 15.68 -11.83
CA ALA A 442 5.18 14.26 -11.54
C ALA A 442 6.54 13.58 -11.78
N PHE A 443 7.19 13.86 -12.92
CA PHE A 443 8.48 13.26 -13.25
C PHE A 443 9.62 13.75 -12.35
N ALA A 444 9.56 15.00 -11.91
CA ALA A 444 10.47 15.59 -10.93
C ALA A 444 10.53 14.78 -9.63
N ILE A 445 9.37 14.28 -9.14
CA ILE A 445 9.32 13.41 -7.94
C ILE A 445 10.13 12.13 -8.16
N LEU A 446 10.05 11.54 -9.35
CA LEU A 446 10.74 10.29 -9.67
C LEU A 446 12.25 10.52 -9.87
N LYS A 447 12.62 11.59 -10.58
CA LYS A 447 14.01 11.85 -11.01
C LYS A 447 14.87 12.55 -9.95
N GLU A 448 14.40 13.65 -9.39
CA GLU A 448 15.20 14.53 -8.51
C GLU A 448 14.69 14.49 -7.06
N GLY A 449 13.41 14.14 -6.86
CA GLY A 449 12.72 14.26 -5.58
C GLY A 449 12.22 15.69 -5.34
N LEU A 450 11.36 15.87 -4.33
CA LEU A 450 10.78 17.16 -4.00
C LEU A 450 11.77 18.06 -3.27
N CYS A 451 12.29 19.08 -3.94
CA CYS A 451 13.04 20.16 -3.30
C CYS A 451 12.86 21.49 -4.04
N GLU A 452 13.34 22.58 -3.43
CA GLU A 452 13.26 23.92 -4.02
C GLU A 452 13.91 23.98 -5.41
N ALA A 453 15.11 23.39 -5.56
CA ALA A 453 15.82 23.39 -6.84
C ALA A 453 15.02 22.69 -7.94
N THR A 454 14.34 21.59 -7.60
CA THR A 454 13.45 20.87 -8.51
C THR A 454 12.24 21.72 -8.90
N VAL A 455 11.61 22.40 -7.94
CA VAL A 455 10.47 23.29 -8.21
C VAL A 455 10.89 24.48 -9.09
N ASP A 456 12.09 25.01 -8.88
CA ASP A 456 12.64 26.11 -9.66
C ASP A 456 12.97 25.70 -11.10
N SER A 457 13.35 24.44 -11.33
CA SER A 457 13.66 23.90 -12.66
C SER A 457 12.41 23.69 -13.55
N LEU A 458 11.22 23.63 -12.96
CA LEU A 458 9.96 23.46 -13.69
C LEU A 458 9.65 24.63 -14.63
N SER A 459 9.09 24.31 -15.80
CA SER A 459 8.75 25.32 -16.81
C SER A 459 7.65 26.29 -16.36
N GLN A 460 7.71 27.54 -16.82
CA GLN A 460 6.68 28.54 -16.52
C GLN A 460 5.29 28.12 -17.01
N GLY A 461 5.21 27.44 -18.16
CA GLY A 461 3.95 26.93 -18.69
C GLY A 461 3.28 25.93 -17.75
N GLU A 462 4.07 25.09 -17.08
CA GLU A 462 3.52 24.16 -16.10
C GLU A 462 3.04 24.86 -14.82
N LYS A 463 3.83 25.80 -14.29
CA LYS A 463 3.44 26.62 -13.14
C LYS A 463 2.17 27.43 -13.39
N LEU A 464 1.92 27.84 -14.64
CA LEU A 464 0.69 28.52 -15.03
C LEU A 464 -0.51 27.57 -15.10
N ARG A 465 -0.33 26.34 -15.60
CA ARG A 465 -1.40 25.32 -15.59
C ARG A 465 -1.84 24.97 -14.18
N ALA A 466 -0.88 24.83 -13.26
CA ALA A 466 -1.18 24.52 -11.85
C ALA A 466 -2.10 25.54 -11.17
N LYS A 467 -2.15 26.80 -11.64
CA LYS A 467 -3.02 27.84 -11.08
C LYS A 467 -4.49 27.69 -11.46
N ASN A 468 -4.79 26.89 -12.48
CA ASN A 468 -6.15 26.70 -12.96
C ASN A 468 -6.29 25.32 -13.62
N ILE A 469 -6.50 24.32 -12.77
CA ILE A 469 -6.86 22.96 -13.17
C ILE A 469 -8.33 22.78 -12.81
N ASP A 470 -9.19 22.76 -13.82
CA ASP A 470 -10.65 22.62 -13.67
C ASP A 470 -11.27 23.62 -12.66
N GLY A 471 -10.73 24.85 -12.60
CA GLY A 471 -11.20 25.89 -11.70
C GLY A 471 -10.60 25.85 -10.28
N VAL A 472 -9.69 24.92 -10.01
CA VAL A 472 -8.95 24.78 -8.75
C VAL A 472 -7.51 25.29 -8.93
N ASP A 473 -7.04 26.12 -8.00
CA ASP A 473 -5.64 26.53 -7.92
C ASP A 473 -4.87 25.51 -7.06
N ILE A 474 -4.03 24.71 -7.70
CA ILE A 474 -3.18 23.73 -7.02
C ILE A 474 -1.72 24.18 -6.90
N SER A 475 -1.41 25.47 -7.11
CA SER A 475 -0.04 25.98 -6.99
C SER A 475 0.59 25.79 -5.60
N GLN A 476 -0.24 25.49 -4.59
CA GLN A 476 0.19 25.07 -3.25
C GLN A 476 1.10 23.83 -3.29
N VAL A 477 0.98 22.95 -4.29
CA VAL A 477 1.84 21.77 -4.46
C VAL A 477 3.31 22.12 -4.75
N TYR A 478 3.64 23.40 -4.89
CA TYR A 478 5.01 23.89 -5.05
C TYR A 478 5.59 24.53 -3.78
N VAL A 479 4.81 24.56 -2.69
CA VAL A 479 5.18 25.23 -1.46
C VAL A 479 5.69 24.21 -0.44
N TYR A 480 7.01 24.13 -0.30
CA TYR A 480 7.67 23.22 0.64
C TYR A 480 8.50 23.99 1.69
N PRO A 481 8.55 23.53 2.95
CA PRO A 481 9.45 24.10 3.94
C PRO A 481 10.92 23.88 3.55
N ARG A 482 11.60 24.95 3.09
CA ARG A 482 13.00 24.91 2.58
C ARG A 482 14.00 24.28 3.55
N ALA A 483 13.83 24.50 4.85
CA ALA A 483 14.71 23.93 5.86
C ALA A 483 14.54 22.41 6.05
N LYS A 484 13.43 21.85 5.57
CA LYS A 484 13.08 20.44 5.75
C LYS A 484 13.24 19.60 4.48
N PHE A 485 13.28 20.20 3.29
CA PHE A 485 13.44 19.47 2.02
C PHE A 485 14.72 19.91 1.31
N THR A 486 15.75 19.08 1.40
CA THR A 486 17.07 19.38 0.81
C THR A 486 17.48 18.27 -0.15
N ALA A 487 17.95 18.66 -1.33
CA ALA A 487 18.39 17.72 -2.36
C ALA A 487 19.60 16.91 -1.88
N SER A 488 19.47 15.59 -1.91
CA SER A 488 20.58 14.65 -1.70
C SER A 488 21.28 14.41 -3.04
N LYS A 489 22.60 14.25 -3.00
CA LYS A 489 23.40 13.85 -4.15
C LYS A 489 24.10 12.55 -3.84
N MET A 490 24.18 11.67 -4.84
CA MET A 490 24.79 10.34 -4.73
C MET A 490 26.03 10.26 -5.59
N GLY A 491 27.22 10.44 -4.99
CA GLY A 491 28.46 10.55 -5.74
C GLY A 491 29.62 9.78 -5.15
N TRP A 492 30.58 9.47 -6.02
CA TRP A 492 31.85 8.89 -5.60
C TRP A 492 33.01 9.52 -6.38
N TYR A 493 34.14 9.70 -5.69
CA TYR A 493 35.38 10.11 -6.34
C TYR A 493 36.55 9.26 -5.87
N SER A 494 37.44 8.96 -6.80
CA SER A 494 38.67 8.22 -6.49
C SER A 494 39.70 9.17 -5.88
N VAL A 495 40.29 8.77 -4.75
CA VAL A 495 41.44 9.43 -4.13
C VAL A 495 42.61 8.46 -4.14
N THR A 496 43.79 8.94 -4.52
CA THR A 496 45.02 8.18 -4.34
C THR A 496 45.54 8.38 -2.93
N ILE A 497 45.57 7.31 -2.14
CA ILE A 497 46.18 7.30 -0.80
C ILE A 497 47.60 6.74 -0.89
N GLN A 498 48.52 7.36 -0.15
CA GLN A 498 49.91 6.96 -0.10
C GLN A 498 50.16 6.17 1.19
N MET A 499 50.57 4.92 1.05
CA MET A 499 50.75 4.01 2.17
C MET A 499 52.15 4.17 2.80
N ALA A 500 52.26 3.79 4.08
CA ALA A 500 53.54 3.66 4.75
C ALA A 500 54.39 2.60 4.04
N GLY A 501 55.35 3.04 3.21
CA GLY A 501 56.12 2.18 2.30
C GLY A 501 56.23 2.71 0.87
N GLY A 502 55.52 3.79 0.52
CA GLY A 502 55.64 4.47 -0.78
C GLY A 502 54.78 3.86 -1.90
N SER A 503 54.04 2.78 -1.62
CA SER A 503 52.98 2.31 -2.52
C SER A 503 51.79 3.26 -2.51
N THR A 504 51.08 3.33 -3.63
CA THR A 504 49.83 4.08 -3.77
C THR A 504 48.68 3.11 -3.96
N GLN A 505 47.53 3.43 -3.35
CA GLN A 505 46.28 2.70 -3.56
C GLN A 505 45.18 3.69 -3.93
N SER A 506 44.26 3.28 -4.80
CA SER A 506 43.02 4.02 -5.04
C SER A 506 42.01 3.68 -3.95
N ALA A 507 41.53 4.70 -3.24
CA ALA A 507 40.39 4.62 -2.34
C ALA A 507 39.20 5.36 -2.99
N TYR A 508 37.98 4.88 -2.76
CA TYR A 508 36.76 5.54 -3.21
C TYR A 508 36.14 6.26 -2.01
N VAL A 509 35.88 7.56 -2.17
CA VAL A 509 35.25 8.38 -1.13
C VAL A 509 33.86 8.74 -1.61
N ALA A 510 32.88 8.53 -0.73
CA ALA A 510 31.50 8.93 -0.96
C ALA A 510 31.38 10.45 -0.87
N GLU A 511 30.76 11.06 -1.88
CA GLU A 511 30.27 12.43 -1.82
C GLU A 511 28.76 12.37 -1.63
N TRP A 512 28.33 12.24 -0.38
CA TRP A 512 26.94 12.44 -0.01
C TRP A 512 26.72 13.93 0.27
N ALA A 513 25.88 14.59 -0.52
CA ALA A 513 25.34 15.88 -0.05
C ALA A 513 24.40 15.58 1.13
N SER A 514 24.48 16.37 2.20
CA SER A 514 23.68 16.23 3.45
C SER A 514 22.19 16.54 3.28
N GLY A 515 21.64 16.26 2.09
CA GLY A 515 20.23 16.37 1.78
C GLY A 515 19.41 15.32 2.52
N ASN A 516 18.10 15.37 2.36
CA ASN A 516 17.20 14.34 2.90
C ASN A 516 16.10 13.94 1.93
N THR A 517 16.18 14.44 0.70
CA THR A 517 15.26 14.14 -0.39
C THR A 517 16.04 13.68 -1.60
N MET A 518 15.58 12.58 -2.19
CA MET A 518 16.13 11.91 -3.36
C MET A 518 14.96 11.46 -4.24
N GLY A 519 15.16 11.48 -5.56
CA GLY A 519 14.23 10.88 -6.50
C GLY A 519 14.05 9.39 -6.22
N LEU A 520 12.83 8.87 -6.34
CA LEU A 520 12.54 7.46 -6.08
C LEU A 520 13.35 6.54 -7.02
N HIS A 521 13.48 6.94 -8.29
CA HIS A 521 14.24 6.19 -9.29
C HIS A 521 15.72 6.06 -8.89
N SER A 522 16.28 7.10 -8.26
CA SER A 522 17.68 7.12 -7.86
C SER A 522 18.05 6.10 -6.77
N ARG A 523 17.06 5.56 -6.05
CA ARG A 523 17.31 4.58 -4.98
C ARG A 523 17.88 3.27 -5.47
N GLY A 524 17.51 2.87 -6.69
CA GLY A 524 17.97 1.63 -7.32
C GLY A 524 18.85 1.85 -8.55
N CYS A 525 18.76 3.02 -9.18
CA CYS A 525 19.42 3.31 -10.46
C CYS A 525 20.57 4.33 -10.37
N GLY A 526 20.98 4.73 -9.16
CA GLY A 526 22.05 5.70 -8.93
C GLY A 526 21.60 7.15 -9.12
N ASP A 527 22.45 8.07 -9.57
CA ASP A 527 22.08 9.50 -9.64
C ASP A 527 21.29 9.82 -10.92
N ALA A 528 19.97 9.61 -10.87
CA ALA A 528 19.07 9.79 -12.00
C ALA A 528 19.06 11.23 -12.53
N ALA A 529 19.39 12.23 -11.72
CA ALA A 529 19.44 13.63 -12.15
C ALA A 529 20.41 13.84 -13.33
N TYR A 530 21.49 13.06 -13.38
CA TYR A 530 22.49 13.11 -14.45
C TYR A 530 22.24 12.11 -15.57
N ASP A 531 21.20 11.26 -15.50
CA ASP A 531 20.90 10.33 -16.59
C ASP A 531 20.26 11.08 -17.78
N PRO A 532 20.95 11.18 -18.94
CA PRO A 532 20.38 11.77 -20.16
C PRO A 532 19.25 10.93 -20.78
N ASN A 533 19.12 9.64 -20.42
CA ASN A 533 18.09 8.75 -20.97
C ASN A 533 16.80 8.78 -20.15
N TYR A 534 16.88 9.00 -18.84
CA TYR A 534 15.71 9.19 -17.98
C TYR A 534 15.17 10.62 -18.07
N ARG A 535 14.43 10.92 -19.14
CA ARG A 535 13.80 12.22 -19.39
C ARG A 535 12.44 12.08 -20.06
N ILE A 536 11.55 13.05 -19.81
CA ILE A 536 10.33 13.20 -20.61
C ILE A 536 10.73 13.42 -22.07
N PRO A 537 10.06 12.78 -23.05
CA PRO A 537 10.31 13.01 -24.46
C PRO A 537 10.29 14.50 -24.79
N VAL A 538 11.41 14.99 -25.34
CA VAL A 538 11.58 16.37 -25.83
C VAL A 538 11.93 16.31 -27.32
N ASP A 539 11.38 17.22 -28.11
CA ASP A 539 11.70 17.32 -29.54
C ASP A 539 13.20 17.61 -29.73
N THR A 540 13.89 16.74 -30.47
CA THR A 540 15.31 16.91 -30.79
C THR A 540 15.59 16.93 -32.29
N THR A 541 14.58 16.72 -33.15
CA THR A 541 14.82 16.46 -34.59
C THR A 541 13.73 16.95 -35.55
N GLY A 542 12.73 17.72 -35.10
CA GLY A 542 11.88 18.52 -36.00
C GLY A 542 10.87 17.73 -36.83
N GLY A 543 10.43 16.56 -36.36
CA GLY A 543 9.43 15.73 -37.03
C GLY A 543 8.05 15.70 -36.36
N ASN A 544 8.00 15.72 -35.02
CA ASN A 544 6.77 15.78 -34.21
C ASN A 544 7.10 16.38 -32.83
N ILE A 545 6.44 17.47 -32.46
CA ILE A 545 6.54 18.06 -31.12
C ILE A 545 5.67 17.19 -30.19
N PRO A 546 6.23 16.58 -29.13
CA PRO A 546 5.43 15.81 -28.18
C PRO A 546 4.27 16.64 -27.64
N THR A 547 3.05 16.12 -27.75
CA THR A 547 1.87 16.77 -27.18
C THR A 547 1.87 16.63 -25.66
N LEU A 548 1.04 17.42 -24.98
CA LEU A 548 0.83 17.23 -23.54
C LEU A 548 0.36 15.80 -23.23
N LYS A 549 -0.50 15.22 -24.07
CA LYS A 549 -0.96 13.83 -23.91
C LYS A 549 0.19 12.83 -24.03
N ASP A 550 1.13 13.05 -24.94
CA ASP A 550 2.32 12.20 -25.08
C ASP A 550 3.22 12.30 -23.86
N SER A 551 3.41 13.49 -23.30
CA SER A 551 4.17 13.67 -22.05
C SER A 551 3.49 12.98 -20.88
N ILE A 552 2.16 13.12 -20.74
CA ILE A 552 1.38 12.43 -19.70
C ILE A 552 1.55 10.92 -19.83
N ARG A 553 1.44 10.38 -21.05
CA ARG A 553 1.59 8.94 -21.30
C ARG A 553 3.00 8.44 -21.01
N ALA A 554 4.03 9.19 -21.39
CA ALA A 554 5.41 8.82 -21.10
C ALA A 554 5.70 8.77 -19.59
N VAL A 555 5.22 9.77 -18.84
CA VAL A 555 5.36 9.80 -17.38
C VAL A 555 4.50 8.70 -16.72
N GLU A 556 3.33 8.38 -17.28
CA GLU A 556 2.51 7.26 -16.81
C GLU A 556 3.22 5.91 -16.94
N GLU A 557 3.90 5.63 -18.06
CA GLU A 557 4.71 4.40 -18.19
C GLU A 557 5.87 4.38 -17.19
N ALA A 558 6.56 5.50 -16.98
CA ALA A 558 7.60 5.61 -15.96
C ALA A 558 7.05 5.38 -14.53
N LEU A 559 5.85 5.88 -14.23
CA LEU A 559 5.16 5.66 -12.97
C LEU A 559 4.78 4.19 -12.77
N ILE A 560 4.29 3.50 -13.81
CA ILE A 560 3.95 2.06 -13.71
C ILE A 560 5.18 1.23 -13.33
N ASP A 561 6.32 1.52 -13.94
CA ASP A 561 7.56 0.82 -13.66
C ASP A 561 8.11 1.18 -12.28
N GLU A 562 8.04 2.45 -11.88
CA GLU A 562 8.49 2.89 -10.57
C GLU A 562 7.61 2.35 -9.44
N MET A 563 6.28 2.29 -9.63
CA MET A 563 5.37 1.59 -8.72
C MET A 563 5.75 0.11 -8.61
N ALA A 564 6.06 -0.56 -9.73
CA ALA A 564 6.50 -1.95 -9.66
C ALA A 564 7.77 -2.15 -8.84
N LEU A 565 8.78 -1.32 -9.08
CA LEU A 565 10.09 -1.46 -8.42
C LEU A 565 10.01 -1.08 -6.94
N GLU A 566 9.29 0.00 -6.61
CA GLU A 566 9.23 0.52 -5.24
C GLU A 566 8.21 -0.20 -4.36
N THR A 567 7.07 -0.66 -4.89
CA THR A 567 5.95 -1.21 -4.10
C THR A 567 5.69 -2.70 -4.31
N CYS A 568 6.56 -3.40 -5.06
CA CYS A 568 6.47 -4.87 -5.21
C CYS A 568 6.29 -5.57 -3.86
N PHE A 569 5.39 -6.57 -3.83
CA PHE A 569 5.06 -7.40 -2.67
C PHE A 569 4.35 -6.68 -1.51
N GLU A 570 3.91 -5.42 -1.68
CA GLU A 570 3.26 -4.65 -0.60
C GLU A 570 1.71 -4.67 -0.68
N GLY A 571 1.10 -5.23 -1.72
CA GLY A 571 -0.36 -5.34 -1.85
C GLY A 571 -1.01 -4.29 -2.75
N TYR A 572 -0.25 -3.45 -3.43
CA TYR A 572 -0.82 -2.35 -4.23
C TYR A 572 -0.90 -2.66 -5.72
N ARG A 573 -0.10 -3.62 -6.22
CA ARG A 573 0.17 -3.73 -7.66
C ARG A 573 -1.08 -3.87 -8.52
N PHE A 574 -2.00 -4.74 -8.16
CA PHE A 574 -3.25 -4.92 -8.90
C PHE A 574 -4.13 -3.66 -8.87
N GLY A 575 -4.24 -3.02 -7.71
CA GLY A 575 -4.99 -1.76 -7.55
C GLY A 575 -4.39 -0.63 -8.38
N ASP A 576 -3.07 -0.52 -8.44
CA ASP A 576 -2.34 0.48 -9.22
C ASP A 576 -2.55 0.27 -10.73
N LEU A 577 -2.39 -0.97 -11.21
CA LEU A 577 -2.66 -1.32 -12.60
C LEU A 577 -4.12 -1.02 -12.98
N MET A 578 -5.08 -1.34 -12.10
CA MET A 578 -6.50 -1.06 -12.33
C MET A 578 -6.78 0.43 -12.44
N ARG A 579 -6.25 1.27 -11.54
CA ARG A 579 -6.42 2.74 -11.64
C ARG A 579 -5.89 3.28 -12.96
N ILE A 580 -4.69 2.85 -13.34
CA ILE A 580 -4.08 3.31 -14.59
C ILE A 580 -4.90 2.84 -15.80
N ALA A 581 -5.40 1.60 -15.78
CA ALA A 581 -6.29 1.11 -16.82
C ALA A 581 -7.60 1.93 -16.91
N MET A 582 -8.15 2.39 -15.79
CA MET A 582 -9.32 3.28 -15.78
C MET A 582 -8.99 4.65 -16.39
N HIS A 583 -7.84 5.23 -16.05
CA HIS A 583 -7.38 6.50 -16.62
C HIS A 583 -7.23 6.41 -18.13
N ARG A 584 -6.67 5.29 -18.62
CA ARG A 584 -6.51 5.03 -20.06
C ARG A 584 -7.85 4.81 -20.77
N ALA A 585 -8.80 4.15 -20.12
CA ALA A 585 -10.16 4.03 -20.64
C ALA A 585 -10.82 5.42 -20.76
N ALA A 586 -10.68 6.29 -19.76
CA ALA A 586 -11.17 7.66 -19.82
C ALA A 586 -10.53 8.45 -20.98
N ASP A 587 -9.23 8.27 -21.23
CA ASP A 587 -8.50 8.91 -22.33
C ASP A 587 -8.90 8.42 -23.73
N SER A 588 -9.51 7.23 -23.83
CA SER A 588 -9.97 6.64 -25.09
C SER A 588 -11.26 7.26 -25.60
N GLY A 589 -12.03 7.92 -24.70
CA GLY A 589 -13.35 8.46 -24.99
C GLY A 589 -14.46 7.40 -25.06
N ASP A 590 -14.15 6.13 -24.80
CA ASP A 590 -15.14 5.06 -24.69
C ASP A 590 -15.75 5.03 -23.28
N ASN A 591 -16.85 5.75 -23.10
CA ASN A 591 -17.60 5.78 -21.84
C ASN A 591 -18.28 4.45 -21.48
N SER A 592 -18.23 3.43 -22.35
CA SER A 592 -18.74 2.09 -22.04
C SER A 592 -17.70 1.19 -21.37
N ALA A 593 -16.40 1.51 -21.51
CA ALA A 593 -15.31 0.75 -20.92
C ALA A 593 -15.01 1.23 -19.49
N PHE A 594 -15.05 0.32 -18.52
CA PHE A 594 -14.70 0.62 -17.14
C PHE A 594 -13.19 0.81 -16.95
N ALA A 595 -12.38 -0.02 -17.61
CA ALA A 595 -10.91 0.07 -17.65
C ALA A 595 -10.37 -0.56 -18.96
N GLU A 596 -9.16 -0.18 -19.38
CA GLU A 596 -8.51 -0.70 -20.59
C GLU A 596 -8.06 -2.16 -20.41
N ASN A 597 -8.91 -3.11 -20.78
CA ASN A 597 -8.65 -4.55 -20.62
C ASN A 597 -7.41 -5.03 -21.37
N GLU A 598 -7.14 -4.49 -22.56
CA GLU A 598 -5.98 -4.90 -23.35
C GLU A 598 -4.68 -4.61 -22.59
N PHE A 599 -4.57 -3.43 -21.96
CA PHE A 599 -3.41 -3.06 -21.17
C PHE A 599 -3.21 -4.01 -19.97
N LEU A 600 -4.26 -4.24 -19.19
CA LEU A 600 -4.21 -5.13 -18.03
C LEU A 600 -3.88 -6.57 -18.44
N ALA A 601 -4.59 -7.10 -19.44
CA ALA A 601 -4.43 -8.48 -19.92
C ALA A 601 -3.02 -8.71 -20.42
N LYS A 602 -2.46 -7.73 -21.15
CA LYS A 602 -1.10 -7.79 -21.66
C LYS A 602 -0.08 -7.83 -20.51
N ARG A 603 -0.19 -6.94 -19.51
CA ARG A 603 0.72 -6.93 -18.34
C ARG A 603 0.71 -8.26 -17.60
N VAL A 604 -0.47 -8.75 -17.21
CA VAL A 604 -0.60 -9.98 -16.43
C VAL A 604 -0.21 -11.22 -17.24
N ALA A 605 -0.59 -11.30 -18.52
CA ALA A 605 -0.20 -12.41 -19.39
C ALA A 605 1.31 -12.46 -19.67
N THR A 606 2.04 -11.36 -19.47
CA THR A 606 3.50 -11.33 -19.61
C THR A 606 4.28 -11.68 -18.35
N ARG A 607 3.62 -11.97 -17.23
CA ARG A 607 4.28 -12.18 -15.93
C ARG A 607 5.40 -13.24 -15.96
N GLU A 608 5.20 -14.35 -16.65
CA GLU A 608 6.21 -15.43 -16.80
C GLU A 608 6.97 -15.42 -18.13
N THR A 609 6.62 -14.54 -19.05
CA THR A 609 7.16 -14.57 -20.43
C THR A 609 7.86 -13.28 -20.83
N ALA A 610 7.93 -12.27 -19.96
CA ALA A 610 8.55 -10.98 -20.26
C ALA A 610 10.00 -11.14 -20.75
N SER A 611 10.37 -10.38 -21.78
CA SER A 611 11.74 -10.37 -22.29
C SER A 611 12.68 -9.65 -21.32
N MET A 612 13.88 -10.21 -21.13
CA MET A 612 14.97 -9.61 -20.33
C MET A 612 16.01 -8.90 -21.20
N ASP A 613 15.93 -9.06 -22.53
CA ASP A 613 17.04 -8.77 -23.43
C ASP A 613 16.98 -7.37 -24.06
N ASN A 614 15.90 -6.57 -23.87
CA ASN A 614 15.79 -5.11 -24.13
C ASN A 614 14.34 -4.57 -23.98
N ASP A 615 14.18 -3.25 -23.81
CA ASP A 615 12.89 -2.53 -23.64
C ASP A 615 11.86 -2.76 -24.76
N VAL A 616 12.32 -2.88 -26.01
CA VAL A 616 11.44 -2.95 -27.20
C VAL A 616 10.63 -4.25 -27.24
N ASP A 617 11.14 -5.31 -26.60
CA ASP A 617 10.60 -6.67 -26.66
C ASP A 617 9.87 -7.09 -25.38
N TYR A 618 9.66 -6.19 -24.41
CA TYR A 618 9.10 -6.54 -23.09
C TYR A 618 7.80 -7.36 -23.20
N TYR A 619 6.90 -6.97 -24.13
CA TYR A 619 5.64 -7.67 -24.38
C TYR A 619 5.63 -8.58 -25.61
N ARG A 620 6.81 -8.94 -26.14
CA ARG A 620 6.92 -9.74 -27.35
C ARG A 620 6.30 -11.13 -27.18
N THR A 621 6.42 -11.68 -25.99
CA THR A 621 5.91 -13.00 -25.60
C THR A 621 4.94 -12.85 -24.44
N LYS A 622 3.75 -13.43 -24.57
CA LYS A 622 2.68 -13.47 -23.56
C LYS A 622 2.04 -14.84 -23.54
N ASP A 623 1.47 -15.22 -22.41
CA ASP A 623 0.56 -16.37 -22.31
C ASP A 623 -0.75 -16.04 -23.05
N GLU A 624 -0.96 -16.63 -24.23
CA GLU A 624 -2.13 -16.35 -25.07
C GLU A 624 -3.44 -16.86 -24.46
N ASP A 625 -3.40 -17.95 -23.69
CA ASP A 625 -4.59 -18.52 -23.06
C ASP A 625 -5.06 -17.60 -21.93
N LEU A 626 -4.12 -17.17 -21.08
CA LEU A 626 -4.40 -16.21 -20.02
C LEU A 626 -4.80 -14.84 -20.59
N TYR A 627 -4.10 -14.35 -21.63
CA TYR A 627 -4.44 -13.10 -22.29
C TYR A 627 -5.87 -13.10 -22.84
N THR A 628 -6.26 -14.18 -23.54
CA THR A 628 -7.61 -14.32 -24.10
C THR A 628 -8.67 -14.41 -23.00
N LYS A 629 -8.39 -15.14 -21.92
CA LYS A 629 -9.27 -15.25 -20.76
C LYS A 629 -9.52 -13.89 -20.10
N LEU A 630 -8.47 -13.10 -19.91
CA LEU A 630 -8.54 -11.79 -19.25
C LEU A 630 -9.15 -10.70 -20.13
N LEU A 631 -8.95 -10.75 -21.44
CA LEU A 631 -9.53 -9.79 -22.39
C LEU A 631 -11.08 -9.84 -22.37
N GLY A 632 -11.65 -11.03 -22.21
CA GLY A 632 -13.10 -11.24 -22.09
C GLY A 632 -13.89 -10.79 -23.33
N ASP A 633 -15.14 -10.34 -23.12
CA ASP A 633 -16.02 -9.81 -24.17
C ASP A 633 -15.83 -8.31 -24.45
N GLY A 634 -14.97 -7.65 -23.68
CA GLY A 634 -14.61 -6.24 -23.79
C GLY A 634 -15.76 -5.24 -23.52
N LYS A 635 -16.94 -5.68 -23.06
CA LYS A 635 -18.17 -4.86 -23.04
C LYS A 635 -18.87 -4.76 -21.68
N SER A 636 -18.53 -5.63 -20.73
CA SER A 636 -19.05 -5.60 -19.36
C SER A 636 -18.04 -4.97 -18.39
N LEU A 637 -18.40 -4.76 -17.12
CA LEU A 637 -17.59 -4.13 -16.05
C LEU A 637 -16.32 -4.93 -15.68
N ASN A 638 -15.55 -5.35 -16.67
CA ASN A 638 -14.29 -6.05 -16.53
C ASN A 638 -14.39 -7.25 -15.57
N LYS A 639 -15.52 -7.97 -15.63
CA LYS A 639 -15.89 -9.03 -14.69
C LYS A 639 -14.87 -10.18 -14.58
N ASN A 640 -13.92 -10.28 -15.50
CA ASN A 640 -12.87 -11.29 -15.49
C ASN A 640 -11.72 -10.94 -14.54
N TRP A 641 -11.65 -9.69 -14.09
CA TRP A 641 -10.61 -9.16 -13.21
C TRP A 641 -10.97 -9.20 -11.73
N PHE A 642 -12.27 -9.19 -11.44
CA PHE A 642 -12.80 -9.13 -10.09
C PHE A 642 -13.25 -10.51 -9.58
N LEU A 643 -13.13 -10.71 -8.28
CA LEU A 643 -13.71 -11.87 -7.62
C LEU A 643 -15.25 -11.72 -7.60
N VAL A 644 -15.93 -12.86 -7.53
CA VAL A 644 -17.40 -12.91 -7.54
C VAL A 644 -17.89 -12.94 -6.10
N LEU A 645 -18.86 -12.08 -5.77
CA LEU A 645 -19.47 -12.08 -4.44
C LEU A 645 -20.14 -13.42 -4.14
N PRO A 646 -20.18 -13.88 -2.87
CA PRO A 646 -20.77 -15.17 -2.51
C PRO A 646 -22.20 -15.38 -3.04
N ASP A 647 -23.03 -14.34 -3.06
CA ASP A 647 -24.41 -14.41 -3.53
C ASP A 647 -24.54 -14.58 -5.06
N GLU A 648 -23.43 -14.42 -5.80
CA GLU A 648 -23.36 -14.54 -7.26
C GLU A 648 -22.66 -15.84 -7.74
N LYS A 649 -22.11 -16.63 -6.80
CA LYS A 649 -21.50 -17.94 -7.07
C LYS A 649 -22.56 -19.05 -7.06
#